data_AF-A0A961AKI9-F1
#
_entry.id   AF-A0A961AKI9-F1
#
_cell.length_a   1.000
_cell.length_b   1.000
_cell.length_c   1.000
_cell.angle_alpha   90.00
_cell.angle_beta   90.00
_cell.angle_gamma   90.00
#
_symmetry.space_group_name_H-M   'P 1'
#
loop_
_entity.id
_entity.type
_entity.pdbx_description
1 polymer ?
#
loop_
_entity_poly.entity_id
_entity_poly.type
_entity_poly.pdbx_seq_one_letter_code
_entity_poly.pdbx_strand_id
1 'polypeptide(L)'
;MPSLLFVCLGWMPRVCARWRAGLLLTGWFIGGGLPVAGQQGKPLLPAAEVTLNEELDKALREFSGKVAEQRRKLWDEAMTEQIQHMTRELKLTEAQQGDLKAASTESIKAALVGWEDKIFDWLKPHLGRSGNAIRDLARWPEEGIAQSADIDGVMPPEMQTAWRGALDRVLMPEQKTRWQEVMQAQQEEEQRELEEYVDFLATGQTLPIENALAAAVHRAQNVLGLSAERVEKLKAAAEDVRDEVLATWKQKALAEMNGMDLEQRTRLVERGSGISMQEFVPVTEHPAWLAVLKEQLSAAEHEKLAQEEVRRQQSLVQAFQGVLLLVLDRAISLTVEQRDRLRPMMRAGGEFLAQELGEEFNMDIPVIAKSFEKVDIDAVREVLATSQLPSLDHLLKVTLTFGSQDTAPFLPWNEVRPEPAPSTSATDLDSVLTRYAYEHYQEQISESRRRLQLELDEVARTARAEPERLARLDVAAEGAARDVLATWRSQMRSWLQSSTANMTPEQAAARLATMGAPRFGGNEDATESPLWRAAVRRELTSAQYQFWRQEQEARWLHRRRVQCELVLIGLDHLLTLRPEQREAMQALLMPVLETYWEDMDKVMQRSWFLQSYTLLLPLIGVPEPSLKNLLSPIQWEIWNAHSKSQVEHYWPRIRAEHEQRLKRESEEGRKKSK
;
A
#
# COMPACT_ATOMS: atom_id res chain seq x y z
N MET A 1 -28.19 -14.71 -11.38
CA MET A 1 -28.01 -15.67 -10.28
C MET A 1 -27.66 -14.88 -9.03
N PRO A 2 -28.54 -14.77 -8.02
CA PRO A 2 -28.25 -13.93 -6.87
C PRO A 2 -27.66 -14.73 -5.69
N SER A 3 -26.66 -14.12 -5.05
CA SER A 3 -26.39 -14.19 -3.60
C SER A 3 -25.73 -15.46 -3.03
N LEU A 4 -24.40 -15.52 -3.09
CA LEU A 4 -23.53 -16.40 -2.30
C LEU A 4 -22.74 -15.61 -1.23
N LEU A 5 -23.34 -14.57 -0.64
CA LEU A 5 -22.68 -13.64 0.30
C LEU A 5 -23.19 -13.71 1.75
N PHE A 6 -23.86 -14.79 2.16
CA PHE A 6 -24.50 -14.86 3.48
C PHE A 6 -24.21 -16.10 4.34
N VAL A 7 -23.19 -16.92 4.00
CA VAL A 7 -22.99 -18.21 4.71
C VAL A 7 -21.92 -18.17 5.83
N CYS A 8 -21.07 -17.15 5.93
CA CYS A 8 -19.97 -17.17 6.92
C CYS A 8 -20.30 -16.61 8.33
N LEU A 9 -21.53 -16.18 8.63
CA LEU A 9 -21.90 -15.60 9.94
C LEU A 9 -22.64 -16.57 10.89
N GLY A 10 -22.73 -17.86 10.55
CA GLY A 10 -23.55 -18.82 11.31
C GLY A 10 -22.83 -19.68 12.37
N TRP A 11 -21.50 -19.71 12.40
CA TRP A 11 -20.75 -20.73 13.18
C TRP A 11 -20.05 -20.24 14.46
N MET A 12 -20.12 -18.94 14.78
CA MET A 12 -19.52 -18.36 15.99
C MET A 12 -20.22 -18.54 17.37
N PRO A 13 -21.42 -19.15 17.56
CA PRO A 13 -22.07 -19.05 18.88
C PRO A 13 -21.43 -19.86 20.02
N ARG A 14 -20.58 -20.86 19.75
CA ARG A 14 -20.08 -21.76 20.81
C ARG A 14 -18.69 -21.40 21.34
N VAL A 15 -17.78 -20.97 20.48
CA VAL A 15 -16.42 -20.56 20.89
C VAL A 15 -16.45 -19.21 21.61
N CYS A 16 -17.25 -18.24 21.14
CA CYS A 16 -17.31 -16.91 21.77
C CYS A 16 -18.15 -16.82 23.07
N ALA A 17 -18.98 -17.83 23.40
CA ALA A 17 -19.89 -17.74 24.55
C ALA A 17 -19.22 -18.04 25.89
N ARG A 18 -18.11 -18.80 25.91
CA ARG A 18 -17.41 -19.19 27.14
C ARG A 18 -16.39 -18.15 27.60
N TRP A 19 -15.76 -17.45 26.65
CA TRP A 19 -14.81 -16.35 26.91
C TRP A 19 -15.48 -15.04 27.34
N ARG A 20 -16.79 -14.87 27.08
CA ARG A 20 -17.57 -13.67 27.46
C ARG A 20 -17.95 -13.57 28.95
N ALA A 21 -17.52 -14.50 29.80
CA ALA A 21 -17.84 -14.47 31.23
C ALA A 21 -16.87 -13.60 32.08
N GLY A 22 -15.79 -13.07 31.50
CA GLY A 22 -14.93 -12.06 32.11
C GLY A 22 -14.76 -10.86 31.18
N LEU A 23 -14.85 -9.64 31.73
CA LEU A 23 -14.57 -8.35 31.07
C LEU A 23 -15.62 -7.82 30.06
N LEU A 24 -16.67 -7.24 30.63
CA LEU A 24 -17.27 -6.01 30.10
C LEU A 24 -16.54 -4.83 30.77
N LEU A 25 -15.70 -4.08 30.04
CA LEU A 25 -15.56 -2.62 30.14
C LEU A 25 -14.44 -2.03 29.24
N THR A 26 -14.78 -0.87 28.66
CA THR A 26 -13.95 0.15 27.99
C THR A 26 -13.44 -0.11 26.56
N GLY A 27 -14.18 0.46 25.61
CA GLY A 27 -13.58 1.07 24.43
C GLY A 27 -13.24 2.52 24.73
N TRP A 28 -12.09 2.99 24.21
CA TRP A 28 -11.77 4.35 23.73
C TRP A 28 -10.27 4.38 23.39
N PHE A 29 -9.90 4.60 22.12
CA PHE A 29 -8.56 5.05 21.75
C PHE A 29 -8.65 6.04 20.58
N ILE A 30 -8.19 7.27 20.83
CA ILE A 30 -7.89 8.30 19.84
C ILE A 30 -6.38 8.57 19.92
N GLY A 31 -5.68 8.44 18.79
CA GLY A 31 -4.53 9.27 18.41
C GLY A 31 -3.30 9.30 19.32
N GLY A 32 -2.58 8.19 19.41
CA GLY A 32 -1.21 8.13 19.94
C GLY A 32 -0.59 6.77 19.63
N GLY A 33 0.20 6.67 18.56
CA GLY A 33 0.74 5.40 18.07
C GLY A 33 1.77 4.81 19.03
N LEU A 34 1.35 3.84 19.85
CA LEU A 34 2.21 2.74 20.25
C LEU A 34 2.47 1.87 19.01
N PRO A 35 3.66 1.26 18.85
CA PRO A 35 3.79 0.12 17.96
C PRO A 35 2.79 -0.95 18.41
N VAL A 36 2.01 -1.47 17.46
CA VAL A 36 1.05 -2.55 17.70
C VAL A 36 1.79 -3.71 18.35
N ALA A 37 1.33 -4.12 19.54
CA ALA A 37 1.82 -5.31 20.24
C ALA A 37 1.55 -6.53 19.35
N GLY A 38 2.60 -7.05 18.72
CA GLY A 38 2.54 -8.09 17.70
C GLY A 38 3.86 -8.26 16.94
N GLN A 39 4.73 -7.24 16.94
CA GLN A 39 6.12 -7.43 16.52
C GLN A 39 7.01 -7.77 17.74
N GLN A 40 7.08 -9.05 18.10
CA GLN A 40 8.25 -9.57 18.80
C GLN A 40 9.42 -9.66 17.81
N GLY A 41 9.95 -8.51 17.42
CA GLY A 41 11.31 -8.44 16.92
C GLY A 41 12.23 -8.42 18.13
N LYS A 42 13.22 -9.33 18.20
CA LYS A 42 14.49 -9.01 18.85
C LYS A 42 14.84 -7.57 18.48
N PRO A 43 15.33 -6.72 19.41
CA PRO A 43 15.65 -5.35 19.08
C PRO A 43 16.50 -5.34 17.80
N LEU A 44 15.97 -4.74 16.74
CA LEU A 44 16.51 -4.80 15.36
C LEU A 44 17.92 -4.21 15.24
N LEU A 45 18.50 -3.73 16.34
CA LEU A 45 19.87 -3.28 16.49
C LEU A 45 20.37 -3.71 17.88
N PRO A 46 21.68 -4.03 18.05
CA PRO A 46 22.25 -4.16 19.39
C PRO A 46 21.93 -2.88 20.16
N ALA A 47 21.36 -3.02 21.35
CA ALA A 47 20.94 -1.90 22.17
C ALA A 47 22.15 -0.99 22.41
N ALA A 48 22.27 0.10 21.65
CA ALA A 48 23.09 1.21 22.07
C ALA A 48 22.58 1.58 23.45
N GLU A 49 23.46 1.56 24.44
CA GLU A 49 23.12 1.73 25.85
C GLU A 49 22.40 3.08 26.01
N VAL A 50 21.07 3.05 26.12
CA VAL A 50 20.27 4.28 26.18
C VAL A 50 20.53 4.92 27.53
N THR A 51 21.32 5.98 27.58
CA THR A 51 21.49 6.79 28.80
C THR A 51 20.31 7.73 28.96
N LEU A 52 19.48 7.49 29.98
CA LEU A 52 18.39 8.40 30.38
C LEU A 52 18.97 9.54 31.22
N ASN A 53 18.40 10.74 31.10
CA ASN A 53 18.70 11.80 32.07
C ASN A 53 18.02 11.51 33.42
N GLU A 54 18.46 12.18 34.49
CA GLU A 54 18.00 11.91 35.86
C GLU A 54 16.48 12.07 36.03
N GLU A 55 15.88 13.08 35.37
CA GLU A 55 14.44 13.33 35.43
C GLU A 55 13.63 12.18 34.78
N LEU A 56 14.05 11.72 33.60
CA LEU A 56 13.41 10.64 32.87
C LEU A 56 13.64 9.28 33.53
N ASP A 57 14.82 9.03 34.10
CA ASP A 57 15.11 7.82 34.89
C ASP A 57 14.14 7.73 36.08
N LYS A 58 14.02 8.83 36.84
CA LYS A 58 13.10 8.92 37.97
C LYS A 58 11.64 8.72 37.54
N ALA A 59 11.22 9.38 36.46
CA ALA A 59 9.85 9.23 35.93
C ALA A 59 9.57 7.79 35.47
N LEU A 60 10.53 7.14 34.80
CA LEU A 60 10.41 5.75 34.36
C LEU A 60 10.37 4.78 35.55
N ARG A 61 11.16 5.01 36.61
CA ARG A 61 11.09 4.20 37.84
C ARG A 61 9.72 4.33 38.52
N GLU A 62 9.22 5.56 38.66
CA GLU A 62 7.88 5.78 39.23
C GLU A 62 6.80 5.07 38.40
N PHE A 63 6.88 5.17 37.06
CA PHE A 63 5.96 4.49 36.16
C PHE A 63 6.08 2.96 36.26
N SER A 64 7.30 2.42 36.29
CA SER A 64 7.58 0.98 36.42
C SER A 64 7.00 0.41 37.71
N GLY A 65 7.10 1.14 38.82
CA GLY A 65 6.46 0.78 40.09
C GLY A 65 4.93 0.75 40.00
N LYS A 66 4.30 1.70 39.27
CA LYS A 66 2.85 1.67 39.03
C LYS A 66 2.45 0.46 38.19
N VAL A 67 3.18 0.17 37.11
CA VAL A 67 2.95 -1.02 36.28
C VAL A 67 3.12 -2.31 37.10
N ALA A 68 4.12 -2.39 37.97
CA ALA A 68 4.34 -3.55 38.85
C ALA A 68 3.17 -3.76 39.84
N GLU A 69 2.61 -2.68 40.38
CA GLU A 69 1.42 -2.75 41.24
C GLU A 69 0.17 -3.18 40.44
N GLN A 70 0.01 -2.75 39.17
CA GLN A 70 -1.05 -3.29 38.32
C GLN A 70 -0.84 -4.78 38.03
N ARG A 71 0.39 -5.22 37.76
CA ARG A 71 0.71 -6.65 37.56
C ARG A 71 0.38 -7.48 38.79
N ARG A 72 0.68 -6.95 39.99
CA ARG A 72 0.31 -7.58 41.26
C ARG A 72 -1.20 -7.80 41.37
N LYS A 73 -2.01 -6.79 41.04
CA LYS A 73 -3.48 -6.91 41.10
C LYS A 73 -4.00 -7.96 40.13
N LEU A 74 -3.50 -7.96 38.89
CA LEU A 74 -3.86 -8.97 37.87
C LEU A 74 -3.54 -10.38 38.36
N TRP A 75 -2.37 -10.57 38.98
CA TRP A 75 -2.00 -11.87 39.56
C TRP A 75 -2.83 -12.24 40.79
N ASP A 76 -3.20 -11.28 41.64
CA ASP A 76 -4.08 -11.53 42.79
C ASP A 76 -5.49 -11.96 42.35
N GLU A 77 -6.04 -11.30 41.33
CA GLU A 77 -7.30 -11.65 40.68
C GLU A 77 -7.21 -13.06 40.08
N ALA A 78 -6.20 -13.35 39.26
CA ALA A 78 -6.01 -14.66 38.62
C ALA A 78 -5.86 -15.80 39.64
N MET A 79 -5.07 -15.61 40.70
CA MET A 79 -4.90 -16.62 41.75
C MET A 79 -6.19 -16.80 42.57
N THR A 80 -6.94 -15.73 42.80
CA THR A 80 -8.24 -15.81 43.47
C THR A 80 -9.24 -16.63 42.64
N GLU A 81 -9.30 -16.38 41.34
CA GLU A 81 -10.14 -17.17 40.42
C GLU A 81 -9.71 -18.64 40.37
N GLN A 82 -8.41 -18.92 40.36
CA GLN A 82 -7.89 -20.29 40.42
C GLN A 82 -8.32 -21.00 41.70
N ILE A 83 -8.24 -20.35 42.87
CA ILE A 83 -8.71 -20.92 44.14
C ILE A 83 -10.21 -21.18 44.10
N GLN A 84 -11.00 -20.27 43.54
CA GLN A 84 -12.45 -20.47 43.38
C GLN A 84 -12.77 -21.64 42.44
N HIS A 85 -12.01 -21.79 41.35
CA HIS A 85 -12.14 -22.92 40.44
C HIS A 85 -11.82 -24.24 41.15
N MET A 86 -10.68 -24.32 41.84
CA MET A 86 -10.33 -25.48 42.66
C MET A 86 -11.38 -25.79 43.73
N THR A 87 -11.97 -24.76 44.34
CA THR A 87 -13.02 -24.93 45.35
C THR A 87 -14.25 -25.60 44.77
N ARG A 88 -14.68 -25.21 43.56
CA ARG A 88 -15.82 -25.81 42.86
C ARG A 88 -15.55 -27.26 42.48
N GLU A 89 -14.39 -27.55 41.90
CA GLU A 89 -14.05 -28.88 41.39
C GLU A 89 -13.67 -29.88 42.48
N LEU A 90 -12.97 -29.44 43.53
CA LEU A 90 -12.40 -30.29 44.57
C LEU A 90 -13.18 -30.23 45.89
N LYS A 91 -14.22 -29.40 45.97
CA LYS A 91 -15.04 -29.14 47.18
C LYS A 91 -14.18 -28.76 48.38
N LEU A 92 -13.29 -27.79 48.19
CA LEU A 92 -12.35 -27.34 49.24
C LEU A 92 -13.09 -26.77 50.45
N THR A 93 -12.64 -27.13 51.65
CA THR A 93 -13.11 -26.54 52.91
C THR A 93 -12.64 -25.10 53.06
N GLU A 94 -13.29 -24.30 53.92
CA GLU A 94 -12.87 -22.92 54.19
C GLU A 94 -11.43 -22.83 54.71
N ALA A 95 -10.99 -23.80 55.53
CA ALA A 95 -9.62 -23.88 56.00
C ALA A 95 -8.62 -24.09 54.85
N GLN A 96 -8.92 -25.00 53.92
CA GLN A 96 -8.09 -25.24 52.74
C GLN A 96 -8.02 -24.00 51.83
N GLN A 97 -9.15 -23.31 51.63
CA GLN A 97 -9.19 -22.05 50.86
C GLN A 97 -8.33 -20.97 51.52
N GLY A 98 -8.39 -20.84 52.85
CA GLY A 98 -7.55 -19.92 53.62
C GLY A 98 -6.06 -20.20 53.46
N ASP A 99 -5.65 -21.47 53.55
CA ASP A 99 -4.26 -21.89 53.37
C ASP A 99 -3.74 -21.63 51.95
N LEU A 100 -4.56 -21.89 50.93
CA LEU A 100 -4.21 -21.58 49.53
C LEU A 100 -4.11 -20.08 49.31
N LYS A 101 -5.02 -19.26 49.87
CA LYS A 101 -4.96 -17.80 49.74
C LYS A 101 -3.71 -17.20 50.42
N ALA A 102 -3.28 -17.75 51.54
CA ALA A 102 -2.01 -17.36 52.15
C ALA A 102 -0.82 -17.71 51.23
N ALA A 103 -0.84 -18.90 50.62
CA ALA A 103 0.20 -19.34 49.70
C ALA A 103 0.24 -18.54 48.38
N SER A 104 -0.93 -18.13 47.84
CA SER A 104 -0.99 -17.28 46.65
C SER A 104 -0.35 -15.92 46.91
N THR A 105 -0.62 -15.31 48.08
CA THR A 105 -0.03 -14.02 48.49
C THR A 105 1.50 -14.10 48.52
N GLU A 106 2.07 -15.15 49.13
CA GLU A 106 3.52 -15.35 49.16
C GLU A 106 4.10 -15.65 47.77
N SER A 107 3.36 -16.35 46.92
CA SER A 107 3.77 -16.67 45.56
C SER A 107 3.78 -15.44 44.65
N ILE A 108 2.77 -14.57 44.75
CA ILE A 108 2.73 -13.29 44.04
C ILE A 108 3.90 -12.41 44.48
N LYS A 109 4.16 -12.34 45.78
CA LYS A 109 5.32 -11.61 46.31
C LYS A 109 6.64 -12.15 45.74
N ALA A 110 6.80 -13.47 45.68
CA ALA A 110 7.98 -14.10 45.08
C ALA A 110 8.10 -13.84 43.57
N ALA A 111 6.99 -13.87 42.83
CA ALA A 111 6.95 -13.60 41.40
C ALA A 111 7.29 -12.13 41.07
N LEU A 112 6.95 -11.19 41.96
CA LEU A 112 7.27 -9.77 41.80
C LEU A 112 8.72 -9.41 42.14
N VAL A 113 9.51 -10.31 42.76
CA VAL A 113 10.91 -10.02 43.12
C VAL A 113 11.72 -9.74 41.86
N GLY A 114 12.21 -8.50 41.74
CA GLY A 114 12.98 -8.05 40.58
C GLY A 114 12.14 -7.79 39.33
N TRP A 115 10.81 -7.93 39.39
CA TRP A 115 9.95 -7.64 38.24
C TRP A 115 9.97 -6.16 37.88
N GLU A 116 9.91 -5.28 38.89
CA GLU A 116 9.97 -3.82 38.73
C GLU A 116 11.26 -3.35 38.03
N ASP A 117 12.41 -3.92 38.42
CA ASP A 117 13.69 -3.60 37.77
C ASP A 117 13.74 -4.10 36.32
N LYS A 118 13.19 -5.30 36.06
CA LYS A 118 13.18 -5.86 34.71
C LYS A 118 12.21 -5.14 33.77
N ILE A 119 11.03 -4.72 34.24
CA ILE A 119 10.11 -3.91 33.42
C ILE A 119 10.70 -2.54 33.12
N PHE A 120 11.44 -1.96 34.08
CA PHE A 120 12.19 -0.72 33.87
C PHE A 120 13.20 -0.89 32.71
N ASP A 121 13.99 -1.96 32.74
CA ASP A 121 14.98 -2.27 31.70
C ASP A 121 14.31 -2.57 30.35
N TRP A 122 13.14 -3.22 30.36
CA TRP A 122 12.35 -3.51 29.15
C TRP A 122 11.78 -2.24 28.51
N LEU A 123 11.29 -1.29 29.30
CA LEU A 123 10.69 -0.03 28.81
C LEU A 123 11.74 0.99 28.33
N LYS A 124 12.93 0.97 28.93
CA LYS A 124 14.00 1.96 28.71
C LYS A 124 14.37 2.19 27.22
N PRO A 125 14.53 1.17 26.36
CA PRO A 125 14.83 1.35 24.94
C PRO A 125 13.74 2.10 24.15
N HIS A 126 12.48 2.04 24.58
CA HIS A 126 11.35 2.67 23.89
C HIS A 126 11.32 4.18 24.09
N LEU A 127 11.88 4.69 25.20
CA LEU A 127 11.92 6.12 25.50
C LEU A 127 13.07 6.85 24.80
N GLY A 128 14.16 6.15 24.48
CA GLY A 128 15.34 6.73 23.81
C GLY A 128 15.08 7.26 22.39
N ARG A 129 13.88 7.01 21.82
CA ARG A 129 13.51 7.39 20.45
C ARG A 129 12.61 8.63 20.38
N SER A 130 12.08 9.10 21.51
CA SER A 130 11.16 10.25 21.52
C SER A 130 11.85 11.54 21.92
N GLY A 131 11.64 12.60 21.14
CA GLY A 131 12.04 13.97 21.50
C GLY A 131 11.27 14.56 22.70
N ASN A 132 10.27 13.84 23.25
CA ASN A 132 9.49 14.26 24.42
C ASN A 132 9.05 13.05 25.28
N ALA A 133 10.03 12.24 25.69
CA ALA A 133 9.83 10.97 26.38
C ALA A 133 8.96 11.04 27.65
N ILE A 134 9.08 12.10 28.46
CA ILE A 134 8.27 12.26 29.69
C ILE A 134 6.78 12.38 29.36
N ARG A 135 6.44 13.19 28.34
CA ARG A 135 5.05 13.36 27.90
C ARG A 135 4.48 12.07 27.33
N ASP A 136 5.30 11.30 26.63
CA ASP A 136 4.86 10.04 26.02
C ASP A 136 4.67 8.95 27.09
N LEU A 137 5.56 8.87 28.07
CA LEU A 137 5.42 7.99 29.24
C LEU A 137 4.11 8.28 29.99
N ALA A 138 3.73 9.56 30.16
CA ALA A 138 2.48 9.95 30.80
C ALA A 138 1.21 9.53 30.05
N ARG A 139 1.32 9.10 28.79
CA ARG A 139 0.21 8.60 27.98
C ARG A 139 0.15 7.08 27.91
N TRP A 140 1.14 6.39 28.45
CA TRP A 140 1.19 4.93 28.41
C TRP A 140 0.17 4.33 29.39
N PRO A 141 -0.68 3.38 28.94
CA PRO A 141 -1.65 2.75 29.81
C PRO A 141 -0.94 1.75 30.72
N GLU A 142 -0.80 2.08 32.00
CA GLU A 142 -0.12 1.25 33.01
C GLU A 142 -0.66 -0.19 33.04
N GLU A 143 -1.98 -0.34 33.05
CA GLU A 143 -2.67 -1.62 33.04
C GLU A 143 -2.41 -2.41 31.75
N GLY A 144 -2.47 -1.75 30.59
CA GLY A 144 -2.20 -2.39 29.31
C GLY A 144 -0.76 -2.90 29.19
N ILE A 145 0.21 -2.17 29.77
CA ILE A 145 1.61 -2.62 29.85
C ILE A 145 1.73 -3.77 30.86
N ALA A 146 1.10 -3.68 32.03
CA ALA A 146 1.15 -4.75 33.02
C ALA A 146 0.55 -6.06 32.51
N GLN A 147 -0.48 -6.00 31.65
CA GLN A 147 -1.04 -7.15 30.96
C GLN A 147 -0.06 -7.70 29.91
N SER A 148 0.43 -6.83 29.02
CA SER A 148 1.19 -7.25 27.84
C SER A 148 2.69 -7.52 28.04
N ALA A 149 3.29 -7.07 29.15
CA ALA A 149 4.73 -7.19 29.35
C ALA A 149 5.14 -8.63 29.69
N ASP A 150 5.79 -9.28 28.73
CA ASP A 150 6.46 -10.57 28.92
C ASP A 150 7.92 -10.33 29.33
N ILE A 151 8.20 -10.58 30.60
CA ILE A 151 9.49 -10.27 31.23
C ILE A 151 10.27 -11.56 31.47
N ASP A 152 11.36 -11.72 30.71
CA ASP A 152 12.21 -12.90 30.75
C ASP A 152 12.68 -13.27 32.16
N GLY A 153 12.59 -14.57 32.47
CA GLY A 153 13.07 -15.16 33.71
C GLY A 153 12.26 -14.77 34.95
N VAL A 154 11.01 -14.34 34.78
CA VAL A 154 10.03 -14.19 35.88
C VAL A 154 9.16 -15.45 35.90
N MET A 155 9.11 -16.11 37.05
CA MET A 155 8.23 -17.27 37.23
C MET A 155 6.86 -16.80 37.75
N PRO A 156 5.75 -17.15 37.08
CA PRO A 156 4.43 -16.69 37.48
C PRO A 156 4.00 -17.34 38.81
N PRO A 157 3.05 -16.75 39.57
CA PRO A 157 2.70 -17.18 40.92
C PRO A 157 2.36 -18.67 41.05
N GLU A 158 1.63 -19.23 40.10
CA GLU A 158 1.21 -20.64 40.06
C GLU A 158 2.37 -21.63 39.85
N MET A 159 3.53 -21.14 39.38
CA MET A 159 4.74 -21.94 39.23
C MET A 159 5.69 -21.82 40.42
N GLN A 160 5.46 -20.86 41.32
CA GLN A 160 6.30 -20.64 42.49
C GLN A 160 6.29 -21.83 43.44
N THR A 161 7.42 -22.04 44.12
CA THR A 161 7.60 -23.14 45.08
C THR A 161 6.62 -23.06 46.25
N ALA A 162 6.28 -21.84 46.70
CA ALA A 162 5.30 -21.61 47.76
C ALA A 162 3.91 -22.13 47.39
N TRP A 163 3.45 -21.87 46.16
CA TRP A 163 2.17 -22.36 45.66
C TRP A 163 2.17 -23.89 45.52
N ARG A 164 3.17 -24.46 44.83
CA ARG A 164 3.26 -25.92 44.64
C ARG A 164 3.34 -26.68 45.96
N GLY A 165 4.15 -26.18 46.90
CA GLY A 165 4.26 -26.76 48.25
C GLY A 165 2.94 -26.67 49.04
N ALA A 166 2.16 -25.61 48.85
CA ALA A 166 0.85 -25.48 49.45
C ALA A 166 -0.17 -26.47 48.85
N LEU A 167 -0.21 -26.61 47.52
CA LEU A 167 -1.02 -27.65 46.87
C LEU A 167 -0.70 -29.04 47.43
N ASP A 168 0.59 -29.32 47.65
CA ASP A 168 1.03 -30.61 48.16
C ASP A 168 0.63 -30.89 49.61
N ARG A 169 0.57 -29.85 50.43
CA ARG A 169 0.23 -29.94 51.86
C ARG A 169 -1.29 -29.91 52.10
N VAL A 170 -2.00 -29.07 51.34
CA VAL A 170 -3.41 -28.72 51.60
C VAL A 170 -4.38 -29.72 50.95
N LEU A 171 -4.04 -30.25 49.78
CA LEU A 171 -4.92 -31.16 49.05
C LEU A 171 -4.72 -32.62 49.50
N MET A 172 -5.83 -33.31 49.73
CA MET A 172 -5.83 -34.76 49.94
C MET A 172 -5.38 -35.50 48.66
N PRO A 173 -4.86 -36.74 48.74
CA PRO A 173 -4.42 -37.50 47.56
C PRO A 173 -5.49 -37.61 46.46
N GLU A 174 -6.75 -37.82 46.86
CA GLU A 174 -7.90 -37.88 45.94
C GLU A 174 -8.14 -36.52 45.26
N GLN A 175 -8.04 -35.42 46.01
CA GLN A 175 -8.19 -34.06 45.48
C GLN A 175 -7.04 -33.69 44.53
N LYS A 176 -5.81 -34.10 44.82
CA LYS A 176 -4.66 -33.89 43.92
C LYS A 176 -4.85 -34.62 42.59
N THR A 177 -5.23 -35.90 42.65
CA THR A 177 -5.50 -36.70 41.45
C THR A 177 -6.61 -36.06 40.63
N ARG A 178 -7.71 -35.64 41.28
CA ARG A 178 -8.80 -34.95 40.61
C ARG A 178 -8.38 -33.61 40.00
N TRP A 179 -7.54 -32.83 40.68
CA TRP A 179 -7.03 -31.57 40.14
C TRP A 179 -6.12 -31.78 38.92
N GLN A 180 -5.29 -32.82 38.94
CA GLN A 180 -4.49 -33.21 37.78
C GLN A 180 -5.37 -33.59 36.59
N GLU A 181 -6.44 -34.35 36.80
CA GLU A 181 -7.43 -34.67 35.76
C GLU A 181 -8.10 -33.40 35.19
N VAL A 182 -8.48 -32.45 36.06
CA VAL A 182 -9.10 -31.18 35.63
C VAL A 182 -8.14 -30.34 34.80
N MET A 183 -6.89 -30.19 35.27
CA MET A 183 -5.87 -29.43 34.53
C MET A 183 -5.52 -30.09 33.20
N GLN A 184 -5.44 -31.42 33.16
CA GLN A 184 -5.22 -32.15 31.91
C GLN A 184 -6.40 -31.97 30.94
N ALA A 185 -7.64 -32.10 31.41
CA ALA A 185 -8.82 -31.88 30.58
C ALA A 185 -8.91 -30.44 30.05
N GLN A 186 -8.50 -29.45 30.86
CA GLN A 186 -8.42 -28.07 30.43
C GLN A 186 -7.33 -27.86 29.36
N GLN A 187 -6.14 -28.45 29.53
CA GLN A 187 -5.08 -28.40 28.52
C GLN A 187 -5.51 -29.06 27.21
N GLU A 188 -6.21 -30.19 27.26
CA GLU A 188 -6.77 -30.86 26.08
C GLU A 188 -7.86 -30.01 25.40
N GLU A 189 -8.71 -29.34 26.19
CA GLU A 189 -9.73 -28.41 25.66
C GLU A 189 -9.10 -27.17 25.02
N GLU A 190 -8.12 -26.53 25.67
CA GLU A 190 -7.36 -25.40 25.13
C GLU A 190 -6.62 -25.77 23.84
N GLN A 191 -5.95 -26.94 23.82
CA GLN A 191 -5.27 -27.44 22.63
C GLN A 191 -6.26 -27.67 21.48
N ARG A 192 -7.44 -28.24 21.76
CA ARG A 192 -8.49 -28.42 20.75
C ARG A 192 -9.01 -27.08 20.23
N GLU A 193 -9.23 -26.10 21.09
CA GLU A 193 -9.66 -24.75 20.67
C GLU A 193 -8.61 -24.08 19.78
N LEU A 194 -7.32 -24.26 20.07
CA LEU A 194 -6.23 -23.77 19.23
C LEU A 194 -6.19 -24.47 17.88
N GLU A 195 -6.37 -25.79 17.84
CA GLU A 195 -6.47 -26.57 16.60
C GLU A 195 -7.64 -26.11 15.73
N GLU A 196 -8.83 -25.94 16.32
CA GLU A 196 -10.01 -25.42 15.63
C GLU A 196 -9.76 -23.99 15.08
N TYR A 197 -9.07 -23.15 15.84
CA TYR A 197 -8.72 -21.80 15.40
C TYR A 197 -7.70 -21.79 14.26
N VAL A 198 -6.65 -22.62 14.35
CA VAL A 198 -5.66 -22.76 13.27
C VAL A 198 -6.31 -23.34 12.01
N ASP A 199 -7.25 -24.28 12.13
CA ASP A 199 -8.03 -24.78 11.00
C ASP A 199 -8.88 -23.70 10.33
N PHE A 200 -9.50 -22.82 11.14
CA PHE A 200 -10.20 -21.65 10.63
C PHE A 200 -9.25 -20.72 9.86
N LEU A 201 -8.07 -20.42 10.40
CA LEU A 201 -7.08 -19.57 9.71
C LEU A 201 -6.55 -20.23 8.42
N ALA A 202 -6.33 -21.55 8.43
CA ALA A 202 -5.89 -22.31 7.27
C ALA A 202 -6.90 -22.24 6.11
N THR A 203 -8.19 -22.15 6.41
CA THR A 203 -9.25 -21.96 5.39
C THR A 203 -9.02 -20.65 4.60
N GLY A 204 -8.49 -19.61 5.24
CA GLY A 204 -8.10 -18.37 4.58
C GLY A 204 -6.89 -18.51 3.65
N GLN A 205 -6.04 -19.54 3.86
CA GLN A 205 -4.84 -19.82 3.06
C GLN A 205 -5.12 -20.74 1.86
N THR A 206 -6.20 -21.53 1.91
CA THR A 206 -6.56 -22.49 0.86
C THR A 206 -6.66 -21.84 -0.52
N LEU A 207 -7.48 -20.79 -0.66
CA LEU A 207 -7.74 -20.17 -1.95
C LEU A 207 -6.48 -19.51 -2.58
N PRO A 208 -5.66 -18.74 -1.83
CA PRO A 208 -4.37 -18.26 -2.34
C PRO A 208 -3.46 -19.38 -2.87
N ILE A 209 -3.33 -20.47 -2.12
CA ILE A 209 -2.50 -21.62 -2.50
C ILE A 209 -3.05 -22.29 -3.77
N GLU A 210 -4.35 -22.55 -3.82
CA GLU A 210 -5.03 -23.13 -4.98
C GLU A 210 -4.86 -22.28 -6.23
N ASN A 211 -5.03 -20.95 -6.12
CA ASN A 211 -4.87 -20.04 -7.24
C ASN A 211 -3.43 -20.04 -7.76
N ALA A 212 -2.43 -20.01 -6.88
CA ALA A 212 -1.02 -20.03 -7.26
C ALA A 212 -0.62 -21.35 -7.97
N LEU A 213 -1.07 -22.49 -7.44
CA LEU A 213 -0.84 -23.80 -8.06
C LEU A 213 -1.58 -23.95 -9.39
N ALA A 214 -2.85 -23.53 -9.47
CA ALA A 214 -3.62 -23.53 -10.71
C ALA A 214 -2.95 -22.65 -11.78
N ALA A 215 -2.43 -21.47 -11.41
CA ALA A 215 -1.66 -20.61 -12.29
C ALA A 215 -0.37 -21.29 -12.77
N ALA A 216 0.33 -22.01 -11.89
CA ALA A 216 1.53 -22.77 -12.26
C ALA A 216 1.22 -23.92 -13.24
N VAL A 217 0.15 -24.67 -13.01
CA VAL A 217 -0.33 -25.72 -13.93
C VAL A 217 -0.72 -25.13 -15.29
N HIS A 218 -1.49 -24.04 -15.29
CA HIS A 218 -1.90 -23.36 -16.52
C HIS A 218 -0.69 -22.82 -17.30
N ARG A 219 0.31 -22.27 -16.60
CA ARG A 219 1.58 -21.85 -17.19
C ARG A 219 2.29 -23.03 -17.86
N ALA A 220 2.42 -24.15 -17.16
CA ALA A 220 3.04 -25.36 -17.72
C ALA A 220 2.28 -25.86 -18.96
N GLN A 221 0.94 -25.91 -18.89
CA GLN A 221 0.09 -26.27 -20.02
C GLN A 221 0.33 -25.37 -21.23
N ASN A 222 0.32 -24.05 -21.05
CA ASN A 222 0.41 -23.09 -22.14
C ASN A 222 1.81 -23.02 -22.76
N VAL A 223 2.86 -23.05 -21.94
CA VAL A 223 4.25 -22.94 -22.42
C VAL A 223 4.71 -24.24 -23.08
N LEU A 224 4.35 -25.39 -22.50
CA LEU A 224 4.84 -26.69 -22.96
C LEU A 224 3.90 -27.38 -23.95
N GLY A 225 2.63 -26.94 -24.05
CA GLY A 225 1.62 -27.60 -24.88
C GLY A 225 1.31 -29.00 -24.36
N LEU A 226 1.17 -29.15 -23.04
CA LEU A 226 0.93 -30.45 -22.40
C LEU A 226 -0.38 -31.08 -22.88
N SER A 227 -0.40 -32.41 -22.99
CA SER A 227 -1.63 -33.17 -23.27
C SER A 227 -2.61 -33.06 -22.09
N ALA A 228 -3.90 -33.21 -22.37
CA ALA A 228 -4.94 -33.18 -21.33
C ALA A 228 -4.65 -34.17 -20.18
N GLU A 229 -4.16 -35.37 -20.49
CA GLU A 229 -3.79 -36.37 -19.47
C GLU A 229 -2.67 -35.87 -18.53
N ARG A 230 -1.62 -35.21 -19.07
CA ARG A 230 -0.54 -34.67 -18.25
C ARG A 230 -0.99 -33.46 -17.43
N VAL A 231 -1.89 -32.64 -17.96
CA VAL A 231 -2.49 -31.52 -17.23
C VAL A 231 -3.30 -32.02 -16.04
N GLU A 232 -4.14 -33.04 -16.22
CA GLU A 232 -4.93 -33.61 -15.12
C GLU A 232 -4.02 -34.26 -14.05
N LYS A 233 -2.91 -34.91 -14.45
CA LYS A 233 -1.90 -35.40 -13.49
C LYS A 233 -1.28 -34.27 -12.68
N LEU A 234 -0.94 -33.14 -13.31
CA LEU A 234 -0.40 -31.98 -12.61
C LEU A 234 -1.42 -31.32 -11.67
N LYS A 235 -2.71 -31.28 -12.04
CA LYS A 235 -3.77 -30.79 -11.17
C LYS A 235 -3.95 -31.66 -9.92
N ALA A 236 -4.00 -32.97 -10.10
CA ALA A 236 -4.08 -33.91 -8.98
C ALA A 236 -2.87 -33.74 -8.03
N ALA A 237 -1.66 -33.67 -8.59
CA ALA A 237 -0.46 -33.43 -7.79
C ALA A 237 -0.44 -32.05 -7.11
N ALA A 238 -1.06 -31.02 -7.71
CA ALA A 238 -1.24 -29.73 -7.07
C ALA A 238 -2.19 -29.80 -5.86
N GLU A 239 -3.28 -30.59 -5.94
CA GLU A 239 -4.16 -30.82 -4.78
C GLU A 239 -3.41 -31.49 -3.63
N ASP A 240 -2.60 -32.51 -3.92
CA ASP A 240 -1.76 -33.18 -2.91
C ASP A 240 -0.76 -32.21 -2.27
N VAL A 241 -0.10 -31.36 -3.07
CA VAL A 241 0.85 -30.35 -2.60
C VAL A 241 0.14 -29.27 -1.76
N ARG A 242 -1.06 -28.82 -2.15
CA ARG A 242 -1.85 -27.88 -1.34
C ARG A 242 -2.08 -28.45 0.05
N ASP A 243 -2.50 -29.72 0.14
CA ASP A 243 -2.83 -30.36 1.40
C ASP A 243 -1.58 -30.54 2.28
N GLU A 244 -0.44 -30.90 1.69
CA GLU A 244 0.86 -30.97 2.39
C GLU A 244 1.32 -29.60 2.91
N VAL A 245 1.22 -28.57 2.08
CA VAL A 245 1.61 -27.19 2.46
C VAL A 245 0.71 -26.67 3.57
N LEU A 246 -0.60 -26.90 3.48
CA LEU A 246 -1.54 -26.54 4.55
C LEU A 246 -1.26 -27.32 5.84
N ALA A 247 -0.95 -28.62 5.76
CA ALA A 247 -0.59 -29.40 6.95
C ALA A 247 0.68 -28.86 7.62
N THR A 248 1.70 -28.54 6.82
CA THR A 248 2.96 -27.93 7.29
C THR A 248 2.72 -26.56 7.91
N TRP A 249 1.90 -25.73 7.25
CA TRP A 249 1.49 -24.41 7.74
C TRP A 249 0.78 -24.53 9.09
N LYS A 250 -0.21 -25.44 9.22
CA LYS A 250 -0.95 -25.68 10.47
C LYS A 250 -0.02 -26.12 11.59
N GLN A 251 0.91 -27.03 11.31
CA GLN A 251 1.88 -27.48 12.31
C GLN A 251 2.76 -26.33 12.81
N LYS A 252 3.25 -25.47 11.91
CA LYS A 252 4.03 -24.28 12.28
C LYS A 252 3.21 -23.28 13.08
N ALA A 253 1.99 -22.99 12.62
CA ALA A 253 1.07 -22.09 13.32
C ALA A 253 0.74 -22.59 14.73
N LEU A 254 0.48 -23.89 14.91
CA LEU A 254 0.25 -24.50 16.22
C LEU A 254 1.49 -24.42 17.11
N ALA A 255 2.67 -24.70 16.57
CA ALA A 255 3.92 -24.59 17.32
C ALA A 255 4.19 -23.15 17.76
N GLU A 256 3.92 -22.17 16.90
CA GLU A 256 4.06 -20.75 17.20
C GLU A 256 3.05 -20.31 18.28
N MET A 257 1.77 -20.66 18.12
CA MET A 257 0.76 -20.38 19.14
C MET A 257 1.12 -21.04 20.48
N ASN A 258 1.53 -22.30 20.50
CA ASN A 258 1.93 -22.99 21.73
C ASN A 258 3.21 -22.42 22.37
N GLY A 259 4.02 -21.68 21.60
CA GLY A 259 5.14 -20.90 22.14
C GLY A 259 4.72 -19.56 22.78
N MET A 260 3.51 -19.07 22.51
CA MET A 260 2.98 -17.84 23.08
C MET A 260 2.43 -18.07 24.49
N ASP A 261 2.45 -17.02 25.31
CA ASP A 261 1.76 -17.04 26.59
C ASP A 261 0.22 -17.16 26.40
N LEU A 262 -0.48 -17.58 27.45
CA LEU A 262 -1.94 -17.80 27.41
C LEU A 262 -2.70 -16.53 27.01
N GLU A 263 -2.28 -15.36 27.51
CA GLU A 263 -2.98 -14.10 27.26
C GLU A 263 -2.84 -13.63 25.81
N GLN A 264 -1.65 -13.79 25.22
CA GLN A 264 -1.39 -13.53 23.80
C GLN A 264 -2.23 -14.45 22.92
N ARG A 265 -2.26 -15.76 23.22
CA ARG A 265 -3.11 -16.72 22.49
C ARG A 265 -4.58 -16.33 22.57
N THR A 266 -5.09 -16.07 23.76
CA THR A 266 -6.49 -15.65 23.97
C THR A 266 -6.81 -14.39 23.17
N ARG A 267 -5.95 -13.37 23.22
CA ARG A 267 -6.16 -12.12 22.46
C ARG A 267 -6.17 -12.35 20.95
N LEU A 268 -5.32 -13.22 20.42
CA LEU A 268 -5.32 -13.56 18.99
C LEU A 268 -6.65 -14.23 18.60
N VAL A 269 -7.05 -15.24 19.36
CA VAL A 269 -8.29 -16.00 19.13
C VAL A 269 -9.51 -15.08 19.20
N GLU A 270 -9.64 -14.28 20.26
CA GLU A 270 -10.76 -13.37 20.49
C GLU A 270 -10.87 -12.27 19.41
N ARG A 271 -9.73 -11.72 18.97
CA ARG A 271 -9.71 -10.69 17.92
C ARG A 271 -9.86 -11.27 16.51
N GLY A 272 -9.80 -12.60 16.35
CA GLY A 272 -9.75 -13.23 15.03
C GLY A 272 -8.56 -12.73 14.20
N SER A 273 -7.45 -12.38 14.84
CA SER A 273 -6.27 -11.83 14.17
C SER A 273 -5.42 -12.95 13.55
N GLY A 274 -4.92 -12.76 12.32
CA GLY A 274 -4.05 -13.73 11.68
C GLY A 274 -2.70 -13.91 12.41
N ILE A 275 -2.06 -15.05 12.19
CA ILE A 275 -0.69 -15.33 12.66
C ILE A 275 0.30 -14.89 11.58
N SER A 276 1.25 -14.04 11.94
CA SER A 276 2.29 -13.59 11.01
C SER A 276 3.46 -14.56 11.04
N MET A 277 3.48 -15.51 10.10
CA MET A 277 4.63 -16.40 9.96
C MET A 277 5.77 -15.70 9.23
N GLN A 278 6.96 -15.66 9.84
CA GLN A 278 8.13 -14.92 9.32
C GLN A 278 8.72 -15.49 8.02
N GLU A 279 8.40 -16.74 7.66
CA GLU A 279 8.88 -17.40 6.44
C GLU A 279 7.71 -18.04 5.68
N PHE A 280 7.12 -17.28 4.76
CA PHE A 280 6.22 -17.83 3.75
C PHE A 280 7.02 -18.06 2.46
N VAL A 281 7.39 -19.32 2.20
CA VAL A 281 7.92 -19.72 0.90
C VAL A 281 6.74 -19.76 -0.08
N PRO A 282 6.79 -19.06 -1.22
CA PRO A 282 5.75 -19.16 -2.24
C PRO A 282 5.48 -20.63 -2.59
N VAL A 283 4.22 -21.03 -2.72
CA VAL A 283 3.90 -22.45 -2.97
C VAL A 283 4.54 -23.00 -4.25
N THR A 284 4.76 -22.13 -5.25
CA THR A 284 5.44 -22.45 -6.50
C THR A 284 6.95 -22.72 -6.32
N GLU A 285 7.52 -22.33 -5.19
CA GLU A 285 8.91 -22.58 -4.79
C GLU A 285 8.99 -23.66 -3.69
N HIS A 286 7.85 -24.19 -3.23
CA HIS A 286 7.82 -25.19 -2.18
C HIS A 286 8.47 -26.51 -2.65
N PRO A 287 9.30 -27.18 -1.82
CA PRO A 287 9.99 -28.41 -2.21
C PRO A 287 9.09 -29.51 -2.77
N ALA A 288 7.87 -29.66 -2.21
CA ALA A 288 6.89 -30.63 -2.68
C ALA A 288 6.45 -30.36 -4.13
N TRP A 289 6.18 -29.09 -4.46
CA TRP A 289 5.82 -28.70 -5.82
C TRP A 289 7.00 -28.89 -6.80
N LEU A 290 8.20 -28.49 -6.38
CA LEU A 290 9.41 -28.68 -7.20
C LEU A 290 9.69 -30.16 -7.49
N ALA A 291 9.42 -31.05 -6.52
CA ALA A 291 9.51 -32.49 -6.71
C ALA A 291 8.50 -33.01 -7.74
N VAL A 292 7.24 -32.56 -7.66
CA VAL A 292 6.20 -32.86 -8.66
C VAL A 292 6.64 -32.42 -10.05
N LEU A 293 7.12 -31.18 -10.20
CA LEU A 293 7.58 -30.69 -11.50
C LEU A 293 8.76 -31.53 -12.02
N LYS A 294 9.71 -31.91 -11.17
CA LYS A 294 10.86 -32.75 -11.55
C LYS A 294 10.44 -34.15 -12.03
N GLU A 295 9.38 -34.70 -11.46
CA GLU A 295 8.85 -36.01 -11.85
C GLU A 295 8.02 -35.91 -13.14
N GLN A 296 7.16 -34.90 -13.24
CA GLN A 296 6.17 -34.79 -14.32
C GLN A 296 6.71 -34.13 -15.60
N LEU A 297 7.82 -33.40 -15.51
CA LEU A 297 8.41 -32.66 -16.64
C LEU A 297 9.84 -33.16 -16.93
N SER A 298 10.17 -33.22 -18.22
CA SER A 298 11.54 -33.51 -18.68
C SER A 298 12.48 -32.32 -18.43
N ALA A 299 13.79 -32.57 -18.42
CA ALA A 299 14.78 -31.50 -18.25
C ALA A 299 14.67 -30.38 -19.31
N ALA A 300 14.32 -30.73 -20.55
CA ALA A 300 14.11 -29.75 -21.62
C ALA A 300 12.85 -28.89 -21.39
N GLU A 301 11.81 -29.47 -20.81
CA GLU A 301 10.58 -28.73 -20.46
C GLU A 301 10.82 -27.79 -19.27
N HIS A 302 11.58 -28.22 -18.26
CA HIS A 302 12.05 -27.35 -17.16
C HIS A 302 12.83 -26.15 -17.68
N GLU A 303 13.82 -26.40 -18.54
CA GLU A 303 14.62 -25.34 -19.15
C GLU A 303 13.73 -24.37 -19.93
N LYS A 304 12.74 -24.87 -20.68
CA LYS A 304 11.80 -24.02 -21.42
C LYS A 304 10.95 -23.14 -20.49
N LEU A 305 10.46 -23.67 -19.36
CA LEU A 305 9.73 -22.88 -18.37
C LEU A 305 10.62 -21.80 -17.74
N ALA A 306 11.87 -22.15 -17.40
CA ALA A 306 12.82 -21.20 -16.84
C ALA A 306 13.16 -20.07 -17.84
N GLN A 307 13.37 -20.41 -19.12
CA GLN A 307 13.60 -19.43 -20.19
C GLN A 307 12.41 -18.48 -20.37
N GLU A 308 11.18 -18.99 -20.32
CA GLU A 308 9.99 -18.14 -20.38
C GLU A 308 9.86 -17.22 -19.15
N GLU A 309 10.20 -17.69 -17.95
CA GLU A 309 10.21 -16.84 -16.76
C GLU A 309 11.26 -15.72 -16.87
N VAL A 310 12.48 -16.05 -17.31
CA VAL A 310 13.52 -15.04 -17.58
C VAL A 310 13.05 -14.02 -18.61
N ARG A 311 12.39 -14.46 -19.69
CA ARG A 311 11.82 -13.55 -20.70
C ARG A 311 10.76 -12.63 -20.10
N ARG A 312 9.89 -13.14 -19.24
CA ARG A 312 8.85 -12.35 -18.55
C ARG A 312 9.45 -11.32 -17.62
N GLN A 313 10.42 -11.71 -16.80
CA GLN A 313 11.15 -10.80 -15.94
C GLN A 313 11.86 -9.70 -16.74
N GLN A 314 12.52 -10.04 -17.84
CA GLN A 314 13.12 -9.05 -18.73
C GLN A 314 12.08 -8.09 -19.31
N SER A 315 10.92 -8.60 -19.72
CA SER A 315 9.82 -7.78 -20.26
C SER A 315 9.25 -6.84 -19.20
N LEU A 316 9.10 -7.32 -17.96
CA LEU A 316 8.68 -6.54 -16.80
C LEU A 316 9.64 -5.39 -16.52
N VAL A 317 10.94 -5.69 -16.42
CA VAL A 317 11.99 -4.69 -16.23
C VAL A 317 11.99 -3.65 -17.36
N GLN A 318 11.83 -4.06 -18.62
CA GLN A 318 11.77 -3.15 -19.76
C GLN A 318 10.56 -2.21 -19.72
N ALA A 319 9.40 -2.70 -19.28
CA ALA A 319 8.23 -1.84 -19.12
C ALA A 319 8.42 -0.85 -17.96
N PHE A 320 9.03 -1.28 -16.85
CA PHE A 320 9.34 -0.38 -15.74
C PHE A 320 10.41 0.66 -16.08
N GLN A 321 11.42 0.33 -16.90
CA GLN A 321 12.28 1.35 -17.52
C GLN A 321 11.44 2.37 -18.30
N GLY A 322 10.44 1.91 -19.04
CA GLY A 322 9.47 2.75 -19.73
C GLY A 322 8.72 3.68 -18.77
N VAL A 323 8.22 3.16 -17.64
CA VAL A 323 7.53 3.96 -16.61
C VAL A 323 8.44 5.05 -16.05
N LEU A 324 9.70 4.73 -15.73
CA LEU A 324 10.67 5.72 -15.25
C LEU A 324 10.94 6.80 -16.29
N LEU A 325 11.07 6.41 -17.55
CA LEU A 325 11.17 7.37 -18.66
C LEU A 325 9.90 8.22 -18.78
N LEU A 326 8.70 7.70 -18.57
CA LEU A 326 7.47 8.52 -18.58
C LEU A 326 7.45 9.57 -17.46
N VAL A 327 7.97 9.23 -16.28
CA VAL A 327 8.09 10.18 -15.17
C VAL A 327 9.06 11.31 -15.53
N LEU A 328 10.23 10.96 -16.09
CA LEU A 328 11.19 11.95 -16.58
C LEU A 328 10.58 12.78 -17.72
N ASP A 329 10.02 12.15 -18.74
CA ASP A 329 9.47 12.81 -19.94
C ASP A 329 8.36 13.81 -19.58
N ARG A 330 7.52 13.48 -18.60
CA ARG A 330 6.51 14.42 -18.07
C ARG A 330 7.14 15.64 -17.41
N ALA A 331 8.25 15.48 -16.70
CA ALA A 331 8.89 16.55 -15.95
C ALA A 331 9.79 17.44 -16.83
N ILE A 332 10.46 16.86 -17.83
CA ILE A 332 11.53 17.54 -18.57
C ILE A 332 11.43 17.46 -20.10
N SER A 333 10.37 16.86 -20.64
CA SER A 333 10.10 16.78 -22.09
C SER A 333 11.28 16.20 -22.87
N LEU A 334 11.50 14.88 -22.79
CA LEU A 334 12.60 14.20 -23.45
C LEU A 334 12.39 14.17 -24.98
N THR A 335 13.49 14.24 -25.71
CA THR A 335 13.52 13.92 -27.15
C THR A 335 13.62 12.41 -27.37
N VAL A 336 13.36 11.94 -28.59
CA VAL A 336 13.57 10.52 -28.98
C VAL A 336 15.01 10.06 -28.65
N GLU A 337 16.01 10.82 -29.09
CA GLU A 337 17.43 10.49 -28.87
C GLU A 337 17.77 10.39 -27.37
N GLN A 338 17.26 11.32 -26.55
CA GLN A 338 17.50 11.28 -25.12
C GLN A 338 16.86 10.06 -24.47
N ARG A 339 15.63 9.69 -24.85
CA ARG A 339 14.98 8.48 -24.32
C ARG A 339 15.78 7.22 -24.63
N ASP A 340 16.28 7.10 -25.86
CA ASP A 340 17.06 5.93 -26.28
C ASP A 340 18.38 5.82 -25.49
N ARG A 341 19.04 6.95 -25.24
CA ARG A 341 20.26 7.01 -24.40
C ARG A 341 19.99 6.75 -22.92
N LEU A 342 18.87 7.23 -22.39
CA LEU A 342 18.50 7.10 -20.97
C LEU A 342 17.93 5.73 -20.62
N ARG A 343 17.27 5.03 -21.55
CA ARG A 343 16.66 3.71 -21.30
C ARG A 343 17.58 2.72 -20.58
N PRO A 344 18.81 2.45 -21.05
CA PRO A 344 19.70 1.50 -20.35
C PRO A 344 20.06 1.95 -18.93
N MET A 345 20.08 3.26 -18.66
CA MET A 345 20.36 3.81 -17.32
C MET A 345 19.20 3.58 -16.34
N MET A 346 17.98 3.41 -16.84
CA MET A 346 16.81 3.12 -16.00
C MET A 346 16.75 1.66 -15.53
N ARG A 347 17.67 0.80 -15.98
CA ARG A 347 17.59 -0.65 -15.76
C ARG A 347 17.55 -1.04 -14.28
N ALA A 348 18.48 -0.50 -13.48
CA ALA A 348 18.55 -0.82 -12.06
C ALA A 348 17.28 -0.36 -11.30
N GLY A 349 16.71 0.79 -11.67
CA GLY A 349 15.41 1.23 -11.15
C GLY A 349 14.27 0.30 -11.58
N GLY A 350 14.27 -0.17 -12.83
CA GLY A 350 13.28 -1.15 -13.32
C GLY A 350 13.39 -2.52 -12.65
N GLU A 351 14.60 -2.99 -12.37
CA GLU A 351 14.86 -4.23 -11.60
C GLU A 351 14.37 -4.10 -10.16
N PHE A 352 14.62 -2.96 -9.52
CA PHE A 352 14.07 -2.65 -8.20
C PHE A 352 12.53 -2.67 -8.20
N LEU A 353 11.88 -2.05 -9.18
CA LEU A 353 10.41 -2.08 -9.29
C LEU A 353 9.87 -3.50 -9.51
N ALA A 354 10.55 -4.31 -10.34
CA ALA A 354 10.18 -5.71 -10.55
C ALA A 354 10.28 -6.53 -9.26
N GLN A 355 11.29 -6.27 -8.44
CA GLN A 355 11.46 -6.94 -7.15
C GLN A 355 10.43 -6.51 -6.11
N GLU A 356 10.19 -5.20 -5.94
CA GLU A 356 9.31 -4.69 -4.87
C GLU A 356 7.82 -4.96 -5.15
N LEU A 357 7.41 -4.91 -6.42
CA LEU A 357 6.01 -5.08 -6.79
C LEU A 357 5.65 -6.55 -7.03
N GLY A 358 6.62 -7.36 -7.46
CA GLY A 358 6.41 -8.78 -7.76
C GLY A 358 5.19 -9.00 -8.66
N GLU A 359 4.21 -9.74 -8.15
CA GLU A 359 2.94 -10.05 -8.81
C GLU A 359 1.84 -8.99 -8.54
N GLU A 360 2.02 -8.14 -7.52
CA GLU A 360 1.08 -7.09 -7.15
C GLU A 360 1.30 -5.84 -8.00
N PHE A 361 0.53 -5.72 -9.08
CA PHE A 361 0.66 -4.63 -10.04
C PHE A 361 -0.01 -3.31 -9.57
N ASN A 362 0.32 -2.84 -8.37
CA ASN A 362 -0.09 -1.52 -7.86
C ASN A 362 1.16 -0.64 -7.70
N MET A 363 1.43 0.17 -8.72
CA MET A 363 2.53 1.11 -8.71
C MET A 363 2.12 2.41 -8.04
N ASP A 364 2.50 2.55 -6.78
CA ASP A 364 2.36 3.81 -6.07
C ASP A 364 3.54 4.74 -6.38
N ILE A 365 3.25 6.05 -6.42
CA ILE A 365 4.24 7.09 -6.72
C ILE A 365 5.44 7.05 -5.77
N PRO A 366 5.31 6.79 -4.45
CA PRO A 366 6.47 6.64 -3.56
C PRO A 366 7.39 5.47 -3.93
N VAL A 367 6.85 4.36 -4.46
CA VAL A 367 7.66 3.21 -4.88
C VAL A 367 8.44 3.55 -6.15
N ILE A 368 7.76 4.17 -7.13
CA ILE A 368 8.42 4.71 -8.33
C ILE A 368 9.50 5.73 -7.94
N ALA A 369 9.22 6.57 -6.95
CA ALA A 369 10.16 7.56 -6.44
C ALA A 369 11.45 6.93 -5.91
N LYS A 370 11.31 5.95 -5.01
CA LYS A 370 12.42 5.22 -4.41
C LYS A 370 13.28 4.51 -5.45
N SER A 371 12.70 4.07 -6.57
CA SER A 371 13.46 3.43 -7.64
C SER A 371 14.50 4.34 -8.31
N PHE A 372 14.31 5.68 -8.27
CA PHE A 372 15.31 6.63 -8.78
C PHE A 372 16.58 6.66 -7.92
N GLU A 373 16.55 6.18 -6.67
CA GLU A 373 17.78 5.99 -5.86
C GLU A 373 18.71 4.91 -6.44
N LYS A 374 18.19 4.05 -7.33
CA LYS A 374 18.96 3.01 -8.01
C LYS A 374 19.47 3.46 -9.39
N VAL A 375 19.04 4.63 -9.86
CA VAL A 375 19.43 5.18 -11.15
C VAL A 375 20.68 6.05 -10.96
N ASP A 376 21.65 5.92 -11.87
CA ASP A 376 22.81 6.81 -11.93
C ASP A 376 22.37 8.20 -12.44
N ILE A 377 21.99 9.07 -11.50
CA ILE A 377 21.49 10.41 -11.80
C ILE A 377 22.56 11.29 -12.45
N ASP A 378 23.84 11.08 -12.13
CA ASP A 378 24.92 11.87 -12.74
C ASP A 378 25.06 11.52 -14.22
N ALA A 379 25.00 10.24 -14.58
CA ALA A 379 24.93 9.81 -15.99
C ALA A 379 23.66 10.33 -16.70
N VAL A 380 22.52 10.41 -16.00
CA VAL A 380 21.30 11.03 -16.55
C VAL A 380 21.55 12.50 -16.89
N ARG A 381 22.19 13.27 -16.00
CA ARG A 381 22.49 14.70 -16.23
C ARG A 381 23.33 14.93 -17.47
N GLU A 382 24.27 14.04 -17.78
CA GLU A 382 25.13 14.13 -18.98
C GLU A 382 24.36 13.98 -20.31
N VAL A 383 23.19 13.35 -20.31
CA VAL A 383 22.33 13.20 -21.49
C VAL A 383 21.39 14.41 -21.67
N LEU A 384 21.13 15.15 -20.60
CA LEU A 384 20.16 16.23 -20.60
C LEU A 384 20.76 17.56 -21.05
N ALA A 385 19.93 18.41 -21.65
CA ALA A 385 20.30 19.79 -21.91
C ALA A 385 20.34 20.59 -20.59
N THR A 386 21.19 21.62 -20.53
CA THR A 386 21.32 22.49 -19.34
C THR A 386 19.98 23.08 -18.89
N SER A 387 19.07 23.39 -19.81
CA SER A 387 17.73 23.89 -19.49
C SER A 387 16.83 22.88 -18.78
N GLN A 388 17.11 21.58 -18.88
CA GLN A 388 16.31 20.52 -18.25
C GLN A 388 16.76 20.21 -16.82
N LEU A 389 17.99 20.57 -16.45
CA LEU A 389 18.56 20.23 -15.15
C LEU A 389 17.78 20.79 -13.95
N PRO A 390 17.29 22.05 -13.96
CA PRO A 390 16.50 22.58 -12.84
C PRO A 390 15.19 21.79 -12.60
N SER A 391 14.53 21.36 -13.68
CA SER A 391 13.30 20.56 -13.60
C SER A 391 13.58 19.12 -13.13
N LEU A 392 14.74 18.55 -13.49
CA LEU A 392 15.20 17.28 -12.94
C LEU A 392 15.48 17.39 -11.43
N ASP A 393 16.22 18.41 -11.01
CA ASP A 393 16.53 18.65 -9.59
C ASP A 393 15.26 18.79 -8.76
N HIS A 394 14.29 19.51 -9.31
CA HIS A 394 13.00 19.69 -8.67
C HIS A 394 12.23 18.37 -8.55
N LEU A 395 12.18 17.59 -9.65
CA LEU A 395 11.57 16.25 -9.63
C LEU A 395 12.21 15.40 -8.53
N LEU A 396 13.54 15.26 -8.52
CA LEU A 396 14.25 14.44 -7.53
C LEU A 396 14.00 14.92 -6.09
N LYS A 397 14.01 16.24 -5.86
CA LYS A 397 13.68 16.80 -4.54
C LYS A 397 12.28 16.40 -4.09
N VAL A 398 11.27 16.60 -4.94
CA VAL A 398 9.87 16.31 -4.57
C VAL A 398 9.67 14.81 -4.39
N THR A 399 10.16 14.02 -5.34
CA THR A 399 10.05 12.56 -5.39
C THR A 399 10.72 11.91 -4.18
N LEU A 400 11.90 12.35 -3.76
CA LEU A 400 12.63 11.76 -2.62
C LEU A 400 12.18 12.32 -1.25
N THR A 401 11.60 13.52 -1.17
CA THR A 401 11.27 14.16 0.12
C THR A 401 9.87 13.81 0.63
N PHE A 402 8.88 13.59 -0.25
CA PHE A 402 7.46 13.52 0.15
C PHE A 402 6.87 12.10 0.21
N GLY A 403 7.68 11.12 0.61
CA GLY A 403 7.36 9.68 0.52
C GLY A 403 6.11 9.14 1.26
N SER A 404 5.13 9.93 1.73
CA SER A 404 4.02 9.35 2.51
C SER A 404 2.72 10.16 2.71
N GLN A 405 2.37 11.20 1.93
CA GLN A 405 1.06 11.88 2.16
C GLN A 405 0.28 12.15 0.87
N ASP A 406 -0.85 11.43 0.74
CA ASP A 406 -2.18 11.65 0.10
C ASP A 406 -2.47 12.85 -0.82
N THR A 407 -1.45 13.50 -1.35
CA THR A 407 -1.53 14.69 -2.19
C THR A 407 -0.84 14.50 -3.52
N ALA A 408 -0.58 13.28 -3.96
CA ALA A 408 0.02 13.04 -5.28
C ALA A 408 -1.01 12.59 -6.33
N PRO A 409 -1.88 13.46 -6.89
CA PRO A 409 -2.39 13.20 -8.23
C PRO A 409 -1.35 13.76 -9.21
N PHE A 410 -0.18 13.12 -9.38
CA PHE A 410 0.81 13.58 -10.38
C PHE A 410 1.10 15.10 -10.34
N LEU A 411 1.52 15.54 -9.15
CA LEU A 411 2.10 16.84 -8.77
C LEU A 411 1.09 18.00 -8.60
N PRO A 412 0.63 18.29 -7.37
CA PRO A 412 0.43 19.67 -6.94
C PRO A 412 1.81 20.19 -6.54
N TRP A 413 2.40 21.02 -7.38
CA TRP A 413 3.65 21.69 -7.10
C TRP A 413 3.43 22.79 -6.06
N ASN A 414 3.22 22.41 -4.79
CA ASN A 414 3.18 23.34 -3.67
C ASN A 414 4.57 23.41 -3.06
N GLU A 415 5.31 24.49 -3.33
CA GLU A 415 6.24 25.13 -2.39
C GLU A 415 6.89 26.37 -3.04
N VAL A 416 6.17 27.48 -3.01
CA VAL A 416 6.52 28.65 -2.20
C VAL A 416 5.18 29.29 -1.86
N ARG A 417 4.67 29.07 -0.65
CA ARG A 417 3.61 29.96 -0.14
C ARG A 417 4.25 31.35 -0.15
N PRO A 418 3.70 32.36 -0.84
CA PRO A 418 4.18 33.73 -0.68
C PRO A 418 4.27 33.99 0.83
N GLU A 419 5.40 34.54 1.31
CA GLU A 419 5.48 34.99 2.69
C GLU A 419 4.21 35.81 2.96
N PRO A 420 3.45 35.49 4.01
CA PRO A 420 2.25 36.25 4.31
C PRO A 420 2.68 37.69 4.41
N ALA A 421 2.15 38.53 3.51
CA ALA A 421 2.40 39.97 3.56
C ALA A 421 2.13 40.42 5.01
N PRO A 422 3.00 41.28 5.58
CA PRO A 422 2.94 41.65 7.00
C PRO A 422 1.51 41.99 7.37
N SER A 423 1.05 41.46 8.50
CA SER A 423 -0.32 41.58 9.00
C SER A 423 -0.67 43.05 9.26
N THR A 424 -1.01 43.79 8.22
CA THR A 424 -1.93 44.90 8.35
C THR A 424 -3.26 44.28 8.76
N SER A 425 -3.81 44.75 9.88
CA SER A 425 -5.16 44.42 10.32
C SER A 425 -6.11 44.71 9.15
N ALA A 426 -6.48 43.68 8.39
CA ALA A 426 -7.38 43.82 7.26
C ALA A 426 -8.73 44.30 7.81
N THR A 427 -9.03 45.58 7.59
CA THR A 427 -10.19 46.26 8.19
C THR A 427 -11.52 45.87 7.56
N ASP A 428 -11.52 45.14 6.43
CA ASP A 428 -12.73 44.68 5.76
C ASP A 428 -12.60 43.26 5.18
N LEU A 429 -13.76 42.65 4.94
CA LEU A 429 -13.89 41.28 4.42
C LEU A 429 -13.38 41.18 2.98
N ASP A 430 -13.61 42.21 2.17
CA ASP A 430 -13.24 42.20 0.74
C ASP A 430 -11.72 42.12 0.55
N SER A 431 -10.94 42.77 1.41
CA SER A 431 -9.48 42.69 1.44
C SER A 431 -8.98 41.29 1.78
N VAL A 432 -9.62 40.61 2.74
CA VAL A 432 -9.29 39.22 3.11
C VAL A 432 -9.56 38.28 1.92
N LEU A 433 -10.73 38.39 1.30
CA LEU A 433 -11.11 37.57 0.15
C LEU A 433 -10.23 37.84 -1.07
N THR A 434 -9.93 39.11 -1.35
CA THR A 434 -9.10 39.52 -2.49
C THR A 434 -7.67 39.01 -2.33
N ARG A 435 -7.08 39.10 -1.13
CA ARG A 435 -5.74 38.56 -0.85
C ARG A 435 -5.70 37.05 -1.07
N TYR A 436 -6.64 36.31 -0.48
CA TYR A 436 -6.71 34.85 -0.65
C TYR A 436 -6.90 34.45 -2.12
N ALA A 437 -7.79 35.13 -2.84
CA ALA A 437 -8.01 34.89 -4.26
C ALA A 437 -6.74 35.17 -5.09
N TYR A 438 -6.02 36.25 -4.78
CA TYR A 438 -4.80 36.64 -5.47
C TYR A 438 -3.66 35.64 -5.24
N GLU A 439 -3.44 35.22 -3.99
CA GLU A 439 -2.41 34.22 -3.64
C GLU A 439 -2.63 32.92 -4.44
N HIS A 440 -3.84 32.37 -4.39
CA HIS A 440 -4.16 31.17 -5.17
C HIS A 440 -4.15 31.41 -6.68
N TYR A 441 -4.51 32.60 -7.15
CA TYR A 441 -4.41 32.93 -8.57
C TYR A 441 -2.95 32.91 -9.05
N GLN A 442 -2.03 33.45 -8.25
CA GLN A 442 -0.59 33.43 -8.56
C GLN A 442 -0.04 32.00 -8.57
N GLU A 443 -0.47 31.15 -7.65
CA GLU A 443 -0.15 29.71 -7.66
C GLU A 443 -0.62 29.05 -8.96
N GLN A 444 -1.88 29.29 -9.37
CA GLN A 444 -2.42 28.71 -10.60
C GLN A 444 -1.76 29.25 -11.87
N ILE A 445 -1.43 30.55 -11.93
CA ILE A 445 -0.67 31.11 -13.05
C ILE A 445 0.72 30.47 -13.11
N SER A 446 1.41 30.39 -11.97
CA SER A 446 2.76 29.82 -11.91
C SER A 446 2.76 28.36 -12.38
N GLU A 447 1.74 27.58 -11.99
CA GLU A 447 1.52 26.21 -12.47
C GLU A 447 1.32 26.15 -13.99
N SER A 448 0.39 26.95 -14.51
CA SER A 448 0.07 27.01 -15.94
C SER A 448 1.27 27.47 -16.76
N ARG A 449 2.01 28.45 -16.25
CA ARG A 449 3.20 29.02 -16.89
C ARG A 449 4.35 28.03 -16.91
N ARG A 450 4.50 27.21 -15.87
CA ARG A 450 5.53 26.16 -15.81
C ARG A 450 5.34 25.12 -16.91
N ARG A 451 4.09 24.72 -17.19
CA ARG A 451 3.80 23.80 -18.31
C ARG A 451 4.19 24.39 -19.65
N LEU A 452 3.84 25.66 -19.87
CA LEU A 452 4.22 26.38 -21.09
C LEU A 452 5.74 26.62 -21.17
N GLN A 453 6.42 26.76 -20.03
CA GLN A 453 7.87 26.86 -19.99
C GLN A 453 8.54 25.56 -20.48
N LEU A 454 8.01 24.40 -20.10
CA LEU A 454 8.51 23.12 -20.63
C LEU A 454 8.36 23.03 -22.15
N GLU A 455 7.22 23.49 -22.70
CA GLU A 455 7.06 23.56 -24.17
C GLU A 455 8.00 24.58 -24.80
N LEU A 456 8.24 25.73 -24.16
CA LEU A 456 9.18 26.73 -24.65
C LEU A 456 10.62 26.19 -24.70
N ASP A 457 11.06 25.51 -23.63
CA ASP A 457 12.37 24.88 -23.54
C ASP A 457 12.51 23.73 -24.57
N GLU A 458 11.43 23.01 -24.82
CA GLU A 458 11.36 22.01 -25.89
C GLU A 458 11.47 22.66 -27.27
N VAL A 459 10.74 23.74 -27.54
CA VAL A 459 10.83 24.49 -28.80
C VAL A 459 12.25 25.02 -29.01
N ALA A 460 12.88 25.58 -27.98
CA ALA A 460 14.25 26.05 -28.03
C ALA A 460 15.24 24.94 -28.43
N ARG A 461 15.07 23.74 -27.86
CA ARG A 461 15.96 22.59 -28.09
C ARG A 461 15.71 21.88 -29.43
N THR A 462 14.45 21.64 -29.75
CA THR A 462 14.04 20.84 -30.92
C THR A 462 13.99 21.68 -32.19
N ALA A 463 13.31 22.83 -32.16
CA ALA A 463 13.17 23.72 -33.31
C ALA A 463 14.35 24.69 -33.48
N ARG A 464 15.26 24.77 -32.49
CA ARG A 464 16.42 25.69 -32.49
C ARG A 464 15.99 27.12 -32.83
N ALA A 465 14.90 27.57 -32.20
CA ALA A 465 14.37 28.90 -32.45
C ALA A 465 15.33 29.98 -31.95
N GLU A 466 15.46 31.07 -32.71
CA GLU A 466 16.31 32.21 -32.34
C GLU A 466 15.86 32.84 -31.01
N PRO A 467 16.78 33.41 -30.20
CA PRO A 467 16.46 34.00 -28.90
C PRO A 467 15.33 35.03 -28.93
N GLU A 468 15.27 35.86 -29.98
CA GLU A 468 14.20 36.86 -30.14
C GLU A 468 12.81 36.23 -30.34
N ARG A 469 12.72 35.09 -31.03
CA ARG A 469 11.47 34.35 -31.22
C ARG A 469 11.04 33.68 -29.92
N LEU A 470 12.00 33.11 -29.19
CA LEU A 470 11.76 32.54 -27.87
C LEU A 470 11.25 33.59 -26.88
N ALA A 471 11.82 34.81 -26.88
CA ALA A 471 11.32 35.90 -26.04
C ALA A 471 9.87 36.29 -26.37
N ARG A 472 9.47 36.26 -27.65
CA ARG A 472 8.06 36.51 -28.04
C ARG A 472 7.14 35.37 -27.65
N LEU A 473 7.59 34.13 -27.74
CA LEU A 473 6.85 32.98 -27.25
C LEU A 473 6.71 33.02 -25.72
N ASP A 474 7.73 33.46 -25.00
CA ASP A 474 7.69 33.64 -23.54
C ASP A 474 6.57 34.59 -23.09
N VAL A 475 6.44 35.73 -23.77
CA VAL A 475 5.33 36.68 -23.55
C VAL A 475 3.98 36.05 -23.90
N ALA A 476 3.90 35.30 -25.00
CA ALA A 476 2.68 34.60 -25.38
C ALA A 476 2.29 33.52 -24.36
N ALA A 477 3.25 32.82 -23.78
CA ALA A 477 3.02 31.85 -22.72
C ALA A 477 2.47 32.50 -21.45
N GLU A 478 2.97 33.68 -21.06
CA GLU A 478 2.40 34.45 -19.95
C GLU A 478 0.94 34.87 -20.23
N GLY A 479 0.66 35.31 -21.46
CA GLY A 479 -0.70 35.64 -21.91
C GLY A 479 -1.63 34.44 -21.85
N ALA A 480 -1.21 33.29 -22.40
CA ALA A 480 -2.00 32.06 -22.43
C ALA A 480 -2.28 31.52 -21.03
N ALA A 481 -1.29 31.52 -20.13
CA ALA A 481 -1.46 31.09 -18.74
C ALA A 481 -2.51 31.93 -17.99
N ARG A 482 -2.59 33.24 -18.27
CA ARG A 482 -3.61 34.12 -17.69
C ARG A 482 -4.98 33.92 -18.31
N ASP A 483 -5.03 33.72 -19.62
CA ASP A 483 -6.28 33.56 -20.39
C ASP A 483 -7.08 32.34 -19.94
N VAL A 484 -6.44 31.18 -19.81
CA VAL A 484 -7.12 29.93 -19.38
C VAL A 484 -7.66 29.99 -17.95
N LEU A 485 -7.17 30.92 -17.13
CA LEU A 485 -7.62 31.13 -15.75
C LEU A 485 -8.74 32.18 -15.63
N ALA A 486 -9.26 32.72 -16.73
CA ALA A 486 -10.38 33.66 -16.70
C ALA A 486 -11.63 33.04 -16.04
N THR A 487 -11.97 31.80 -16.41
CA THR A 487 -13.10 31.06 -15.81
C THR A 487 -12.84 30.72 -14.36
N TRP A 488 -11.62 30.27 -14.03
CA TRP A 488 -11.20 29.95 -12.66
C TRP A 488 -11.40 31.15 -11.72
N ARG A 489 -11.03 32.37 -12.16
CA ARG A 489 -11.21 33.59 -11.37
C ARG A 489 -12.67 33.86 -11.02
N SER A 490 -13.57 33.65 -11.99
CA SER A 490 -15.01 33.80 -11.78
C SER A 490 -15.53 32.79 -10.75
N GLN A 491 -15.14 31.52 -10.90
CA GLN A 491 -15.52 30.44 -9.99
C GLN A 491 -14.96 30.64 -8.58
N MET A 492 -13.70 31.05 -8.45
CA MET A 492 -13.07 31.39 -7.17
C MET A 492 -13.84 32.49 -6.45
N ARG A 493 -14.22 33.55 -7.16
CA ARG A 493 -15.03 34.63 -6.58
C ARG A 493 -16.37 34.12 -6.06
N SER A 494 -17.10 33.35 -6.86
CA SER A 494 -18.40 32.79 -6.45
C SER A 494 -18.26 31.84 -5.26
N TRP A 495 -17.20 31.02 -5.23
CA TRP A 495 -16.91 30.09 -4.14
C TRP A 495 -16.53 30.82 -2.85
N LEU A 496 -15.73 31.88 -2.92
CA LEU A 496 -15.40 32.70 -1.76
C LEU A 496 -16.65 33.38 -1.20
N GLN A 497 -17.46 34.00 -2.05
CA GLN A 497 -18.69 34.67 -1.65
C GLN A 497 -19.68 33.72 -0.95
N SER A 498 -19.82 32.48 -1.45
CA SER A 498 -20.70 31.50 -0.82
C SER A 498 -20.11 30.92 0.48
N SER A 499 -18.79 30.69 0.51
CA SER A 499 -18.09 30.08 1.64
C SER A 499 -17.93 31.00 2.84
N THR A 500 -17.94 32.33 2.61
CA THR A 500 -17.78 33.34 3.66
C THR A 500 -19.01 34.23 3.85
N ALA A 501 -20.16 33.82 3.32
CA ALA A 501 -21.41 34.55 3.48
C ALA A 501 -21.73 34.78 4.97
N ASN A 502 -22.06 36.04 5.31
CA ASN A 502 -22.40 36.49 6.66
C ASN A 502 -21.30 36.34 7.73
N MET A 503 -20.03 36.22 7.33
CA MET A 503 -18.89 36.14 8.27
C MET A 503 -18.26 37.51 8.50
N THR A 504 -17.67 37.71 9.68
CA THR A 504 -16.74 38.82 9.91
C THR A 504 -15.40 38.55 9.20
N PRO A 505 -14.55 39.57 8.97
CA PRO A 505 -13.24 39.38 8.35
C PRO A 505 -12.37 38.35 9.07
N GLU A 506 -12.40 38.31 10.41
CA GLU A 506 -11.62 37.38 11.24
C GLU A 506 -12.12 35.93 11.08
N GLN A 507 -13.45 35.74 11.08
CA GLN A 507 -14.06 34.43 10.87
C GLN A 507 -13.78 33.90 9.46
N ALA A 508 -13.85 34.76 8.44
CA ALA A 508 -13.50 34.42 7.08
C ALA A 508 -12.02 34.05 6.95
N ALA A 509 -11.11 34.82 7.55
CA ALA A 509 -9.68 34.53 7.55
C ALA A 509 -9.35 33.18 8.22
N ALA A 510 -9.92 32.91 9.40
CA ALA A 510 -9.73 31.64 10.09
C ALA A 510 -10.28 30.45 9.29
N ARG A 511 -11.46 30.62 8.68
CA ARG A 511 -12.07 29.61 7.81
C ARG A 511 -11.20 29.36 6.57
N LEU A 512 -10.76 30.39 5.88
CA LEU A 512 -9.91 30.25 4.69
C LEU A 512 -8.53 29.66 5.00
N ALA A 513 -7.97 29.90 6.19
CA ALA A 513 -6.73 29.28 6.63
C ALA A 513 -6.84 27.75 6.85
N THR A 514 -8.06 27.26 7.11
CA THR A 514 -8.36 25.83 7.31
C THR A 514 -8.94 25.18 6.06
N MET A 515 -9.57 25.95 5.19
CA MET A 515 -10.05 25.49 3.88
C MET A 515 -8.88 25.45 2.90
N GLY A 516 -8.45 24.25 2.52
CA GLY A 516 -7.51 24.07 1.42
C GLY A 516 -8.03 24.67 0.11
N ALA A 517 -7.14 24.82 -0.88
CA ALA A 517 -7.48 25.43 -2.15
C ALA A 517 -8.62 24.66 -2.87
N PRO A 518 -9.69 25.33 -3.32
CA PRO A 518 -10.75 24.68 -4.06
C PRO A 518 -10.24 24.17 -5.41
N ARG A 519 -10.63 22.94 -5.76
CA ARG A 519 -10.40 22.39 -7.11
C ARG A 519 -11.63 22.65 -7.98
N PHE A 520 -11.52 23.61 -8.89
CA PHE A 520 -12.54 23.80 -9.90
C PHE A 520 -12.27 22.88 -11.10
N GLY A 521 -13.32 22.20 -11.57
CA GLY A 521 -13.24 21.44 -12.80
C GLY A 521 -13.23 22.38 -14.02
N GLY A 522 -12.51 21.97 -15.07
CA GLY A 522 -12.61 22.63 -16.38
C GLY A 522 -11.60 23.73 -16.66
N ASN A 523 -10.49 23.83 -15.92
CA ASN A 523 -9.36 24.64 -16.38
C ASN A 523 -8.81 24.02 -17.67
N GLU A 524 -8.88 24.78 -18.76
CA GLU A 524 -8.28 24.40 -20.04
C GLU A 524 -6.75 24.30 -19.86
N ASP A 525 -6.12 23.36 -20.58
CA ASP A 525 -4.67 23.26 -20.55
C ASP A 525 -4.08 24.47 -21.28
N ALA A 526 -3.15 25.19 -20.64
CA ALA A 526 -2.61 26.43 -21.21
C ALA A 526 -1.87 26.18 -22.53
N THR A 527 -1.32 24.98 -22.70
CA THR A 527 -0.70 24.47 -23.94
C THR A 527 -1.69 24.26 -25.08
N GLU A 528 -2.97 24.12 -24.76
CA GLU A 528 -4.05 23.92 -25.73
C GLU A 528 -4.75 25.25 -26.08
N SER A 529 -4.41 26.34 -25.38
CA SER A 529 -4.98 27.67 -25.59
C SER A 529 -4.80 28.12 -27.05
N PRO A 530 -5.86 28.69 -27.68
CA PRO A 530 -5.76 29.29 -29.00
C PRO A 530 -4.66 30.34 -29.10
N LEU A 531 -4.41 31.09 -28.03
CA LEU A 531 -3.40 32.14 -27.97
C LEU A 531 -1.99 31.56 -28.12
N TRP A 532 -1.67 30.54 -27.32
CA TRP A 532 -0.39 29.86 -27.39
C TRP A 532 -0.16 29.21 -28.76
N ARG A 533 -1.13 28.43 -29.24
CA ARG A 533 -1.05 27.74 -30.53
C ARG A 533 -0.86 28.69 -31.71
N ALA A 534 -1.54 29.84 -31.70
CA ALA A 534 -1.37 30.87 -32.71
C ALA A 534 0.03 31.49 -32.66
N ALA A 535 0.55 31.77 -31.45
CA ALA A 535 1.90 32.29 -31.28
C ALA A 535 2.97 31.32 -31.80
N VAL A 536 2.89 30.04 -31.44
CA VAL A 536 3.85 29.02 -31.90
C VAL A 536 3.85 28.91 -33.43
N ARG A 537 2.67 28.89 -34.07
CA ARG A 537 2.56 28.85 -35.54
C ARG A 537 3.10 30.10 -36.23
N ARG A 538 3.03 31.26 -35.57
CA ARG A 538 3.52 32.52 -36.11
C ARG A 538 5.04 32.64 -36.00
N GLU A 539 5.61 32.22 -34.88
CA GLU A 539 7.04 32.41 -34.60
C GLU A 539 7.93 31.32 -35.20
N LEU A 540 7.42 30.09 -35.35
CA LEU A 540 8.16 28.99 -35.97
C LEU A 540 7.97 28.96 -37.48
N THR A 541 9.05 28.67 -38.21
CA THR A 541 8.92 28.32 -39.64
C THR A 541 8.17 27.00 -39.81
N SER A 542 7.62 26.74 -41.00
CA SER A 542 6.94 25.47 -41.27
C SER A 542 7.81 24.25 -40.98
N ALA A 543 9.10 24.28 -41.32
CA ALA A 543 10.03 23.19 -41.02
C ALA A 543 10.24 23.00 -39.51
N GLN A 544 10.47 24.09 -38.78
CA GLN A 544 10.64 24.08 -37.33
C GLN A 544 9.40 23.57 -36.59
N TYR A 545 8.23 24.04 -37.00
CA TYR A 545 6.95 23.62 -36.44
C TYR A 545 6.69 22.12 -36.67
N GLN A 546 6.97 21.62 -37.89
CA GLN A 546 6.82 20.19 -38.19
C GLN A 546 7.77 19.33 -37.36
N PHE A 547 9.04 19.74 -37.21
CA PHE A 547 10.00 19.00 -36.39
C PHE A 547 9.58 18.95 -34.91
N TRP A 548 9.19 20.09 -34.33
CA TRP A 548 8.67 20.12 -32.96
C TRP A 548 7.42 19.25 -32.78
N ARG A 549 6.49 19.27 -33.74
CA ARG A 549 5.30 18.41 -33.72
C ARG A 549 5.63 16.93 -33.83
N GLN A 550 6.67 16.54 -34.56
CA GLN A 550 7.12 15.16 -34.66
C GLN A 550 7.65 14.66 -33.31
N GLU A 551 8.43 15.46 -32.59
CA GLU A 551 8.91 15.10 -31.24
C GLU A 551 7.74 14.94 -30.24
N GLN A 552 6.77 15.85 -30.28
CA GLN A 552 5.56 15.76 -29.47
C GLN A 552 4.75 14.49 -29.78
N GLU A 553 4.55 14.17 -31.07
CA GLU A 553 3.86 12.93 -31.45
C GLU A 553 4.64 11.69 -31.03
N ALA A 554 5.97 11.71 -31.16
CA ALA A 554 6.83 10.63 -30.70
C ALA A 554 6.73 10.43 -29.18
N ARG A 555 6.53 11.50 -28.41
CA ARG A 555 6.24 11.44 -26.96
C ARG A 555 4.92 10.77 -26.65
N TRP A 556 3.84 11.16 -27.33
CA TRP A 556 2.55 10.51 -27.15
C TRP A 556 2.59 9.04 -27.58
N LEU A 557 3.29 8.72 -28.66
CA LEU A 557 3.50 7.34 -29.09
C LEU A 557 4.30 6.52 -28.07
N HIS A 558 5.38 7.08 -27.51
CA HIS A 558 6.13 6.42 -26.44
C HIS A 558 5.26 6.13 -25.22
N ARG A 559 4.46 7.10 -24.78
CA ARG A 559 3.51 6.93 -23.66
C ARG A 559 2.52 5.80 -23.92
N ARG A 560 1.86 5.80 -25.09
CA ARG A 560 0.93 4.74 -25.48
C ARG A 560 1.59 3.37 -25.53
N ARG A 561 2.82 3.29 -26.05
CA ARG A 561 3.60 2.03 -26.07
C ARG A 561 3.88 1.51 -24.67
N VAL A 562 4.37 2.36 -23.76
CA VAL A 562 4.61 1.96 -22.36
C VAL A 562 3.31 1.50 -21.69
N GLN A 563 2.22 2.24 -21.86
CA GLN A 563 0.91 1.83 -21.34
C GLN A 563 0.47 0.47 -21.90
N CYS A 564 0.64 0.24 -23.21
CA CYS A 564 0.36 -1.05 -23.84
C CYS A 564 1.23 -2.17 -23.24
N GLU A 565 2.53 -1.94 -23.03
CA GLU A 565 3.41 -2.94 -22.43
C GLU A 565 3.00 -3.31 -21.00
N LEU A 566 2.56 -2.33 -20.20
CA LEU A 566 2.04 -2.60 -18.86
C LEU A 566 0.74 -3.41 -18.91
N VAL A 567 -0.18 -3.07 -19.83
CA VAL A 567 -1.40 -3.87 -20.06
C VAL A 567 -1.04 -5.31 -20.43
N LEU A 568 -0.06 -5.50 -21.32
CA LEU A 568 0.41 -6.81 -21.75
C LEU A 568 1.09 -7.58 -20.61
N ILE A 569 1.80 -6.91 -19.71
CA ILE A 569 2.38 -7.54 -18.52
C ILE A 569 1.30 -8.00 -17.56
N GLY A 570 0.32 -7.14 -17.25
CA GLY A 570 -0.80 -7.53 -16.40
C GLY A 570 -1.58 -8.70 -16.99
N LEU A 571 -1.76 -8.70 -18.32
CA LEU A 571 -2.44 -9.77 -19.02
C LEU A 571 -1.59 -11.05 -19.10
N ASP A 572 -0.27 -10.96 -19.25
CA ASP A 572 0.64 -12.11 -19.23
C ASP A 572 0.76 -12.72 -17.83
N HIS A 573 0.71 -11.90 -16.78
CA HIS A 573 0.63 -12.37 -15.41
C HIS A 573 -0.67 -13.18 -15.19
N LEU A 574 -1.81 -12.66 -15.67
CA LEU A 574 -3.11 -13.32 -15.52
C LEU A 574 -3.28 -14.56 -16.41
N LEU A 575 -2.91 -14.45 -17.70
CA LEU A 575 -3.26 -15.43 -18.74
C LEU A 575 -2.07 -16.23 -19.26
N THR A 576 -0.85 -15.90 -18.86
CA THR A 576 0.38 -16.56 -19.32
C THR A 576 0.46 -16.62 -20.85
N LEU A 577 0.49 -15.45 -21.49
CA LEU A 577 0.47 -15.31 -22.93
C LEU A 577 1.74 -15.90 -23.55
N ARG A 578 1.56 -16.59 -24.68
CA ARG A 578 2.67 -17.00 -25.55
C ARG A 578 3.26 -15.79 -26.29
N PRO A 579 4.51 -15.85 -26.77
CA PRO A 579 5.12 -14.74 -27.52
C PRO A 579 4.27 -14.26 -28.70
N GLU A 580 3.72 -15.19 -29.50
CA GLU A 580 2.88 -14.86 -30.65
C GLU A 580 1.54 -14.24 -30.21
N GLN A 581 1.00 -14.69 -29.07
CA GLN A 581 -0.21 -14.11 -28.51
C GLN A 581 0.03 -12.70 -28.01
N ARG A 582 1.17 -12.44 -27.38
CA ARG A 582 1.57 -11.12 -26.90
C ARG A 582 1.70 -10.13 -28.05
N GLU A 583 2.38 -10.51 -29.12
CA GLU A 583 2.54 -9.66 -30.31
C GLU A 583 1.20 -9.35 -30.98
N ALA A 584 0.35 -10.36 -31.18
CA ALA A 584 -0.98 -10.16 -31.74
C ALA A 584 -1.88 -9.32 -30.80
N MET A 585 -1.77 -9.49 -29.49
CA MET A 585 -2.52 -8.68 -28.52
C MET A 585 -2.06 -7.21 -28.54
N GLN A 586 -0.75 -6.97 -28.66
CA GLN A 586 -0.21 -5.62 -28.82
C GLN A 586 -0.80 -4.92 -30.06
N ALA A 587 -0.88 -5.63 -31.19
CA ALA A 587 -1.46 -5.10 -32.41
C ALA A 587 -2.97 -4.77 -32.28
N LEU A 588 -3.70 -5.46 -31.39
CA LEU A 588 -5.10 -5.17 -31.09
C LEU A 588 -5.26 -4.02 -30.09
N LEU A 589 -4.36 -3.90 -29.11
CA LEU A 589 -4.43 -2.89 -28.04
C LEU A 589 -3.99 -1.50 -28.50
N MET A 590 -2.95 -1.42 -29.33
CA MET A 590 -2.41 -0.13 -29.79
C MET A 590 -3.48 0.76 -30.47
N PRO A 591 -4.32 0.28 -31.41
CA PRO A 591 -5.40 1.08 -31.98
C PRO A 591 -6.44 1.57 -30.97
N VAL A 592 -6.74 0.77 -29.93
CA VAL A 592 -7.64 1.17 -28.86
C VAL A 592 -7.04 2.33 -28.07
N LEU A 593 -5.77 2.21 -27.69
CA LEU A 593 -5.05 3.28 -26.99
C LEU A 593 -4.95 4.53 -27.87
N GLU A 594 -4.63 4.41 -29.15
CA GLU A 594 -4.59 5.56 -30.08
C GLU A 594 -5.93 6.30 -30.16
N THR A 595 -7.05 5.56 -30.11
CA THR A 595 -8.39 6.12 -30.24
C THR A 595 -8.91 6.74 -28.92
N TYR A 596 -8.68 6.07 -27.79
CA TYR A 596 -9.38 6.33 -26.53
C TYR A 596 -8.49 6.80 -25.37
N TRP A 597 -7.15 6.91 -25.51
CA TRP A 597 -6.28 7.20 -24.37
C TRP A 597 -6.59 8.52 -23.66
N GLU A 598 -6.90 9.60 -24.39
CA GLU A 598 -7.25 10.91 -23.79
C GLU A 598 -8.51 10.81 -22.95
N ASP A 599 -9.47 10.04 -23.45
CA ASP A 599 -10.78 9.84 -22.84
C ASP A 599 -10.62 8.96 -21.57
N MET A 600 -9.74 7.95 -21.60
CA MET A 600 -9.35 7.18 -20.41
C MET A 600 -8.66 8.06 -19.36
N ASP A 601 -7.66 8.87 -19.74
CA ASP A 601 -6.93 9.77 -18.85
C ASP A 601 -7.88 10.77 -18.16
N LYS A 602 -8.91 11.24 -18.87
CA LYS A 602 -9.92 12.15 -18.34
C LYS A 602 -10.89 11.46 -17.37
N VAL A 603 -11.30 10.23 -17.67
CA VAL A 603 -12.31 9.50 -16.88
C VAL A 603 -11.70 8.83 -15.64
N MET A 604 -10.51 8.24 -15.77
CA MET A 604 -9.90 7.33 -14.79
C MET A 604 -8.71 7.95 -14.03
N GLN A 605 -8.49 9.25 -14.20
CA GLN A 605 -7.26 9.96 -13.82
C GLN A 605 -6.05 9.54 -14.67
N ARG A 606 -5.04 10.42 -14.81
CA ARG A 606 -3.88 10.24 -15.72
C ARG A 606 -2.94 9.07 -15.35
N SER A 607 -3.29 8.27 -14.35
CA SER A 607 -2.47 7.20 -13.73
C SER A 607 -3.16 5.84 -13.70
N TRP A 608 -4.29 5.67 -14.41
CA TRP A 608 -5.06 4.43 -14.44
C TRP A 608 -4.23 3.19 -14.81
N PHE A 609 -3.17 3.36 -15.61
CA PHE A 609 -2.26 2.29 -16.03
C PHE A 609 -1.24 1.87 -14.96
N LEU A 610 -1.25 2.52 -13.79
CA LEU A 610 -0.40 2.17 -12.64
C LEU A 610 -1.14 1.32 -11.60
N GLN A 611 -2.43 1.07 -11.79
CA GLN A 611 -3.30 0.45 -10.80
C GLN A 611 -3.84 -0.86 -11.36
N SER A 612 -3.65 -1.98 -10.65
CA SER A 612 -3.98 -3.33 -11.12
C SER A 612 -5.44 -3.46 -11.55
N TYR A 613 -6.36 -2.88 -10.79
CA TYR A 613 -7.81 -2.96 -11.02
C TYR A 613 -8.31 -2.14 -12.24
N THR A 614 -7.51 -1.22 -12.79
CA THR A 614 -7.85 -0.44 -14.01
C THR A 614 -6.91 -0.68 -15.17
N LEU A 615 -5.79 -1.36 -14.95
CA LEU A 615 -4.76 -1.61 -15.95
C LEU A 615 -5.35 -2.28 -17.21
N LEU A 616 -6.22 -3.28 -17.04
CA LEU A 616 -6.76 -4.08 -18.14
C LEU A 616 -7.94 -3.41 -18.88
N LEU A 617 -8.29 -2.19 -18.52
CA LEU A 617 -9.38 -1.42 -19.13
C LEU A 617 -9.33 -1.33 -20.66
N PRO A 618 -8.16 -1.09 -21.31
CA PRO A 618 -8.09 -1.02 -22.77
C PRO A 618 -8.55 -2.30 -23.48
N LEU A 619 -8.51 -3.46 -22.79
CA LEU A 619 -8.93 -4.73 -23.37
C LEU A 619 -10.44 -4.76 -23.69
N ILE A 620 -11.26 -3.97 -22.97
CA ILE A 620 -12.70 -3.84 -23.24
C ILE A 620 -12.98 -3.15 -24.58
N GLY A 621 -12.05 -2.32 -25.06
CA GLY A 621 -12.14 -1.69 -26.37
C GLY A 621 -11.78 -2.61 -27.54
N VAL A 622 -11.17 -3.77 -27.27
CA VAL A 622 -10.86 -4.76 -28.31
C VAL A 622 -12.13 -5.54 -28.67
N PRO A 623 -12.45 -5.75 -29.96
CA PRO A 623 -13.59 -6.56 -30.35
C PRO A 623 -13.52 -7.97 -29.76
N GLU A 624 -14.58 -8.38 -29.08
CA GLU A 624 -14.69 -9.71 -28.45
C GLU A 624 -14.35 -10.88 -29.39
N PRO A 625 -14.79 -10.91 -30.67
CA PRO A 625 -14.39 -11.97 -31.60
C PRO A 625 -12.87 -12.05 -31.80
N SER A 626 -12.17 -10.91 -31.82
CA SER A 626 -10.71 -10.87 -31.95
C SER A 626 -10.03 -11.47 -30.72
N LEU A 627 -10.53 -11.16 -29.52
CA LEU A 627 -10.01 -11.75 -28.27
C LEU A 627 -10.25 -13.26 -28.20
N LYS A 628 -11.45 -13.73 -28.55
CA LYS A 628 -11.78 -15.17 -28.56
C LYS A 628 -10.96 -15.96 -29.57
N ASN A 629 -10.61 -15.37 -30.71
CA ASN A 629 -9.77 -16.01 -31.70
C ASN A 629 -8.30 -16.07 -31.25
N LEU A 630 -7.86 -15.13 -30.42
CA LEU A 630 -6.48 -15.03 -29.96
C LEU A 630 -6.20 -15.85 -28.69
N LEU A 631 -7.16 -15.87 -27.76
CA LEU A 631 -7.06 -16.53 -26.47
C LEU A 631 -7.54 -17.98 -26.56
N SER A 632 -6.94 -18.87 -25.76
CA SER A 632 -7.48 -20.21 -25.57
C SER A 632 -8.84 -20.16 -24.84
N PRO A 633 -9.69 -21.20 -24.92
CA PRO A 633 -10.94 -21.25 -24.18
C PRO A 633 -10.78 -21.00 -22.66
N ILE A 634 -9.71 -21.55 -22.07
CA ILE A 634 -9.39 -21.38 -20.65
C ILE A 634 -8.96 -19.95 -20.36
N GLN A 635 -8.08 -19.37 -21.19
CA GLN A 635 -7.67 -17.96 -21.03
C GLN A 635 -8.88 -17.01 -21.14
N TRP A 636 -9.82 -17.30 -22.04
CA TRP A 636 -11.05 -16.54 -22.19
C TRP A 636 -11.95 -16.65 -20.95
N GLU A 637 -12.06 -17.85 -20.36
CA GLU A 637 -12.81 -18.07 -19.12
C GLU A 637 -12.20 -17.28 -17.95
N ILE A 638 -10.87 -17.36 -17.76
CA ILE A 638 -10.14 -16.62 -16.71
C ILE A 638 -10.37 -15.11 -16.87
N TRP A 639 -10.22 -14.58 -18.08
CA TRP A 639 -10.46 -13.16 -18.37
C TRP A 639 -11.86 -12.71 -17.97
N ASN A 640 -12.91 -13.47 -18.34
CA ASN A 640 -14.28 -13.12 -18.02
C ASN A 640 -14.60 -13.23 -16.52
N ALA A 641 -14.07 -14.26 -15.86
CA ALA A 641 -14.36 -14.52 -14.46
C ALA A 641 -13.68 -13.51 -13.52
N HIS A 642 -12.42 -13.17 -13.79
CA HIS A 642 -11.59 -12.42 -12.83
C HIS A 642 -11.48 -10.93 -13.11
N SER A 643 -11.35 -10.52 -14.37
CA SER A 643 -10.88 -9.16 -14.69
C SER A 643 -11.85 -8.33 -15.50
N LYS A 644 -12.62 -8.94 -16.43
CA LYS A 644 -13.57 -8.19 -17.27
C LYS A 644 -14.57 -7.38 -16.45
N SER A 645 -15.19 -8.01 -15.45
CA SER A 645 -16.19 -7.38 -14.57
C SER A 645 -15.65 -6.22 -13.75
N GLN A 646 -14.33 -6.17 -13.50
CA GLN A 646 -13.69 -5.10 -12.73
C GLN A 646 -13.52 -3.81 -13.53
N VAL A 647 -13.50 -3.88 -14.87
CA VAL A 647 -13.20 -2.71 -15.73
C VAL A 647 -14.31 -2.36 -16.71
N GLU A 648 -15.22 -3.30 -17.01
CA GLU A 648 -16.25 -3.13 -18.05
C GLU A 648 -17.19 -1.94 -17.78
N HIS A 649 -17.50 -1.65 -16.51
CA HIS A 649 -18.42 -0.57 -16.15
C HIS A 649 -17.87 0.84 -16.44
N TYR A 650 -16.55 1.00 -16.62
CA TYR A 650 -15.96 2.29 -16.99
C TYR A 650 -16.12 2.60 -18.48
N TRP A 651 -16.21 1.56 -19.33
CA TRP A 651 -16.16 1.70 -20.78
C TRP A 651 -17.28 2.55 -21.39
N PRO A 652 -18.56 2.45 -20.96
CA PRO A 652 -19.62 3.33 -21.46
C PRO A 652 -19.31 4.82 -21.27
N ARG A 653 -18.72 5.18 -20.13
CA ARG A 653 -18.35 6.58 -19.84
C ARG A 653 -17.21 7.07 -20.73
N ILE A 654 -16.23 6.22 -21.01
CA ILE A 654 -15.10 6.54 -21.91
C ILE A 654 -15.60 6.75 -23.34
N ARG A 655 -16.49 5.89 -23.84
CA ARG A 655 -17.10 6.07 -25.17
C ARG A 655 -17.93 7.37 -25.25
N ALA A 656 -18.71 7.67 -24.22
CA ALA A 656 -19.48 8.91 -24.17
C ALA A 656 -18.57 10.15 -24.18
N GLU A 657 -17.45 10.13 -23.46
CA GLU A 657 -16.46 11.20 -23.49
C GLU A 657 -15.80 11.35 -24.87
N HIS A 658 -15.41 10.23 -25.49
CA HIS A 658 -14.86 10.21 -26.84
C HIS A 658 -15.81 10.85 -27.86
N GLU A 659 -17.10 10.47 -27.84
CA GLU A 659 -18.12 11.08 -28.70
C GLU A 659 -18.28 12.58 -28.45
N GLN A 660 -18.20 13.03 -27.19
CA GLN A 660 -18.26 14.45 -26.86
C GLN A 660 -17.03 15.21 -27.35
N ARG A 661 -15.83 14.61 -27.27
CA ARG A 661 -14.60 15.19 -27.79
C ARG A 661 -14.68 15.36 -29.31
N LEU A 662 -15.07 14.32 -30.05
CA LEU A 662 -15.25 14.40 -31.51
C LEU A 662 -16.29 15.46 -31.93
N LYS A 663 -17.39 15.60 -31.16
CA LYS A 663 -18.39 16.66 -31.40
C LYS A 663 -17.77 18.06 -31.22
N ARG A 664 -17.02 18.28 -30.14
CA ARG A 664 -16.31 19.56 -29.88
C ARG A 664 -15.32 19.89 -31.00
N GLU A 665 -14.50 18.93 -31.41
CA GLU A 665 -13.53 19.08 -32.49
C GLU A 665 -14.21 19.43 -33.83
N SER A 666 -15.33 18.78 -34.15
CA SER A 666 -16.13 19.05 -35.36
C SER A 666 -16.75 20.45 -35.36
N GLU A 667 -17.29 20.88 -34.22
CA GLU A 667 -17.86 22.23 -34.06
C GLU A 667 -16.79 23.32 -34.17
N GLU A 668 -15.62 23.11 -33.58
CA GLU A 668 -14.48 24.02 -33.73
C GLU A 668 -13.96 24.08 -35.16
N GLY A 669 -13.89 22.94 -35.86
CA GLY A 669 -13.52 22.89 -37.27
C GLY A 669 -14.49 23.68 -38.15
N ARG A 670 -15.80 23.57 -37.90
CA ARG A 670 -16.81 24.36 -38.61
C ARG A 670 -16.70 25.86 -38.33
N LYS A 671 -16.37 26.27 -37.10
CA LYS A 671 -16.15 27.69 -36.75
C LYS A 671 -14.91 28.28 -37.44
N LYS A 672 -13.90 27.47 -37.74
CA LYS A 672 -12.66 27.90 -38.44
C LYS A 672 -12.80 27.97 -39.96
N SER A 673 -13.79 27.27 -40.54
CA SER A 673 -14.06 27.25 -41.99
C SER A 673 -15.09 28.28 -42.44
N LYS A 674 -15.80 28.91 -41.52
CA LYS A 674 -16.67 30.07 -41.75
C LYS A 674 -15.89 31.34 -41.42
#